data_AF-B0PGH3-F1
#
_entry.id   AF-B0PGH3-F1
#
_cell.length_a   1.000
_cell.length_b   1.000
_cell.length_c   1.000
_cell.angle_alpha   90.00
_cell.angle_beta   90.00
_cell.angle_gamma   90.00
#
_symmetry.space_group_name_H-M   'P 1'
#
loop_
_entity.id
_entity.type
_entity.pdbx_description
1 polymer ?
#
loop_
_entity_poly.entity_id
_entity_poly.type
_entity_poly.pdbx_seq_one_letter_code
_entity_poly.pdbx_strand_id
1 'polypeptide(L)'
;MNQAEKAELLEQIEKWNDADEFARCIEAIEAIPEQERDYLLTLKLGRAYSNLAVLGDHGALGENAEVDGDLLRHAIDLLESVRTQGENDPYWNARMGYSCLMAYSSAATAYEYAKRWLALAPDDPDAQKLVRDCEEYLEEGNSLELDWNEREEIIRRETIPPADDDILGHVKVHIDQQFGVYTQLLTDNSDPDYPLEIAVIPPRLDHDYYTLVTVGLSRHRMGFPEERREEKLERAELLINLPRDWRLTKADCREERWNWPIRMMLATAHFAMEDPEVGLESRTTLDEGEDGIPFAENTELRGEILLCPGVFGTDSFFCRLPDGDEVNFYQVIPLYREEIQYKLEHGSDALLDLCPDESLEIINPHRLNVVTDREKISYDPAEMDNAAEQIKKIRALHLPVDELEACNRMAFFLGWAMKRGQMSNPFLSRHREVVEAVRAGKRPDLRVFIRDNLDGKLSTQFFDRRGSGFAQWYAQDNRSNPYIYRRDCRNIVLAESKDRVWNSIAEKDAAYLLLPYTEKSRQRVEQLLDERYQQYLEAEFADDPEERVARAAEGKPAVIPDWDGPLFCYASDRVAQDGCKVQIMDRLFPEREDMGWESGWAFYSGDEGDVYGEGDEYYESHCGFYDIRDICRIDPDIIPLLNLPYGTMQMRGEDGAWYEVIRDDEGEEET
;
A
#
# COMPACT_ATOMS: atom_id res chain seq x y z
N MET A 1 -4.97 23.40 53.03
CA MET A 1 -5.45 24.71 52.54
C MET A 1 -6.66 25.19 53.36
N ASN A 2 -6.76 26.49 53.71
CA ASN A 2 -7.94 27.03 54.41
C ASN A 2 -9.09 27.35 53.42
N GLN A 3 -10.31 27.59 53.92
CA GLN A 3 -11.48 27.80 53.05
C GLN A 3 -11.39 29.06 52.16
N ALA A 4 -10.71 30.11 52.60
CA ALA A 4 -10.55 31.35 51.82
C ALA A 4 -9.53 31.15 50.69
N GLU A 5 -8.37 30.54 50.98
CA GLU A 5 -7.36 30.16 49.99
C GLU A 5 -7.93 29.25 48.92
N LYS A 6 -8.80 28.30 49.31
CA LYS A 6 -9.47 27.41 48.39
C LYS A 6 -10.46 28.13 47.46
N ALA A 7 -11.23 29.08 48.00
CA ALA A 7 -12.17 29.85 47.20
C ALA A 7 -11.44 30.72 46.17
N GLU A 8 -10.33 31.34 46.56
CA GLU A 8 -9.45 32.09 45.65
C GLU A 8 -8.86 31.17 44.56
N LEU A 9 -8.40 29.96 44.92
CA LEU A 9 -7.88 29.00 43.95
C LEU A 9 -8.95 28.55 42.95
N LEU A 10 -10.17 28.24 43.40
CA LEU A 10 -11.27 27.85 42.51
C LEU A 10 -11.65 28.98 41.55
N GLU A 11 -11.70 30.23 42.02
CA GLU A 11 -11.93 31.39 41.15
C GLU A 11 -10.81 31.54 40.11
N GLN A 12 -9.56 31.28 40.51
CA GLN A 12 -8.41 31.32 39.61
C GLN A 12 -8.43 30.20 38.57
N ILE A 13 -8.85 28.99 38.95
CA ILE A 13 -9.04 27.85 38.04
C ILE A 13 -10.10 28.15 36.97
N GLU A 14 -11.21 28.83 37.33
CA GLU A 14 -12.19 29.25 36.32
C GLU A 14 -11.58 30.26 35.35
N LYS A 15 -10.83 31.26 35.83
CA LYS A 15 -10.16 32.25 34.96
C LYS A 15 -9.18 31.60 33.98
N TRP A 16 -8.42 30.60 34.43
CA TRP A 16 -7.51 29.86 33.56
C TRP A 16 -8.26 28.99 32.57
N ASN A 17 -9.31 28.31 33.01
CA ASN A 17 -10.15 27.51 32.11
C ASN A 17 -10.80 28.38 31.02
N ASP A 18 -11.29 29.57 31.35
CA ASP A 18 -11.90 30.50 30.39
C ASP A 18 -10.87 31.11 29.41
N ALA A 19 -9.58 31.02 29.74
CA ALA A 19 -8.47 31.41 28.88
C ALA A 19 -7.85 30.21 28.13
N ASP A 20 -8.49 29.03 28.22
CA ASP A 20 -8.01 27.76 27.70
C ASP A 20 -6.61 27.37 28.22
N GLU A 21 -6.27 27.73 29.46
CA GLU A 21 -5.02 27.36 30.16
C GLU A 21 -5.25 26.10 31.01
N PHE A 22 -5.54 24.96 30.37
CA PHE A 22 -5.90 23.70 31.05
C PHE A 22 -4.71 23.05 31.74
N ALA A 23 -3.52 23.05 31.15
CA ALA A 23 -2.32 22.49 31.78
C ALA A 23 -1.99 23.21 33.09
N ARG A 24 -2.25 24.52 33.14
CA ARG A 24 -2.07 25.35 34.34
C ARG A 24 -3.08 25.03 35.43
N CYS A 25 -4.32 24.72 35.05
CA CYS A 25 -5.32 24.21 35.98
C CYS A 25 -4.88 22.88 36.60
N ILE A 26 -4.36 21.96 35.77
CA ILE A 26 -3.84 20.66 36.20
C ILE A 26 -2.71 20.86 37.20
N GLU A 27 -1.65 21.59 36.84
CA GLU A 27 -0.49 21.83 37.70
C GLU A 27 -0.88 22.39 39.07
N ALA A 28 -1.77 23.38 39.10
CA ALA A 28 -2.19 24.04 40.33
C ALA A 28 -3.01 23.12 41.25
N ILE A 29 -3.87 22.26 40.70
CA ILE A 29 -4.66 21.31 41.48
C ILE A 29 -3.79 20.12 41.91
N GLU A 30 -2.87 19.67 41.05
CA GLU A 30 -2.00 18.54 41.34
C GLU A 30 -0.97 18.82 42.44
N ALA A 31 -0.57 20.08 42.59
CA ALA A 31 0.26 20.54 43.70
C ALA A 31 -0.39 20.30 45.09
N ILE A 32 -1.71 20.10 45.14
CA ILE A 32 -2.43 19.69 46.34
C ILE A 32 -2.37 18.16 46.45
N PRO A 33 -1.95 17.58 47.59
CA PRO A 33 -1.98 16.13 47.79
C PRO A 33 -3.35 15.53 47.49
N GLU A 34 -3.39 14.38 46.83
CA GLU A 34 -4.63 13.72 46.42
C GLU A 34 -5.64 13.54 47.56
N GLN A 35 -5.16 13.22 48.78
CA GLN A 35 -6.04 13.05 49.96
C GLN A 35 -6.66 14.36 50.48
N GLU A 36 -6.14 15.51 50.05
CA GLU A 36 -6.65 16.85 50.38
C GLU A 36 -7.55 17.43 49.28
N ARG A 37 -7.64 16.78 48.11
CA ARG A 37 -8.53 17.18 47.02
C ARG A 37 -9.95 16.71 47.35
N ASP A 38 -10.86 17.67 47.51
CA ASP A 38 -12.27 17.35 47.70
C ASP A 38 -13.00 17.30 46.36
N TYR A 39 -14.30 16.97 46.43
CA TYR A 39 -15.15 16.79 45.24
C TYR A 39 -14.98 17.87 44.17
N LEU A 40 -15.01 19.15 44.56
CA LEU A 40 -14.92 20.26 43.61
C LEU A 40 -13.54 20.32 42.94
N LEU A 41 -12.45 20.11 43.68
CA LEU A 41 -11.11 20.11 43.10
C LEU A 41 -10.91 18.93 42.16
N THR A 42 -11.37 17.73 42.52
CA THR A 42 -11.27 16.54 41.67
C THR A 42 -12.13 16.68 40.40
N LEU A 43 -13.33 17.26 40.51
CA LEU A 43 -14.19 17.55 39.37
C LEU A 43 -13.54 18.56 38.40
N LYS A 44 -12.91 19.61 38.93
CA LYS A 44 -12.20 20.61 38.11
C LYS A 44 -10.92 20.05 37.49
N LEU A 45 -10.24 19.12 38.16
CA LEU A 45 -9.10 18.40 37.62
C LEU A 45 -9.52 17.49 36.45
N GLY A 46 -10.59 16.69 36.64
CA GLY A 46 -11.15 15.87 35.56
C GLY A 46 -11.60 16.71 34.35
N ARG A 47 -12.19 17.89 34.58
CA ARG A 47 -12.48 18.85 33.51
C ARG A 47 -11.22 19.30 32.77
N ALA A 48 -10.18 19.69 33.50
CA ALA A 48 -8.97 20.22 32.90
C ALA A 48 -8.26 19.16 32.04
N TYR A 49 -8.17 17.91 32.51
CA TYR A 49 -7.64 16.80 31.71
C TYR A 49 -8.46 16.51 30.45
N SER A 50 -9.79 16.43 30.57
CA SER A 50 -10.64 16.19 29.41
C SER A 50 -10.61 17.34 28.39
N ASN A 51 -10.54 18.59 28.84
CA ASN A 51 -10.38 19.73 27.94
C ASN A 51 -9.00 19.75 27.28
N LEU A 52 -7.92 19.47 28.03
CA LEU A 52 -6.57 19.39 27.46
C LEU A 52 -6.47 18.28 26.41
N ALA A 53 -7.09 17.13 26.68
CA ALA A 53 -7.10 15.98 25.77
C ALA A 53 -7.79 16.26 24.43
N VAL A 54 -8.80 17.14 24.43
CA VAL A 54 -9.66 17.40 23.25
C VAL A 54 -9.29 18.71 22.54
N LEU A 55 -8.95 19.76 23.29
CA LEU A 55 -8.77 21.12 22.77
C LEU A 55 -7.31 21.61 22.80
N GLY A 56 -6.48 21.05 23.69
CA GLY A 56 -5.16 21.60 23.98
C GLY A 56 -5.22 22.97 24.65
N ASP A 57 -4.09 23.47 25.15
CA ASP A 57 -4.03 24.84 25.67
C ASP A 57 -4.24 25.87 24.55
N HIS A 58 -5.00 26.92 24.81
CA HIS A 58 -5.32 27.99 23.85
C HIS A 58 -5.95 27.49 22.54
N GLY A 59 -6.64 26.35 22.57
CA GLY A 59 -7.21 25.73 21.37
C GLY A 59 -6.15 25.26 20.38
N ALA A 60 -4.96 24.87 20.86
CA ALA A 60 -3.87 24.40 20.00
C ALA A 60 -4.24 23.15 19.19
N LEU A 61 -5.22 22.37 19.65
CA LEU A 61 -5.81 21.27 18.90
C LEU A 61 -7.03 21.81 18.13
N GLY A 62 -6.97 21.79 16.79
CA GLY A 62 -8.10 22.18 15.95
C GLY A 62 -9.24 21.15 16.00
N GLU A 63 -10.39 21.47 15.40
CA GLU A 63 -11.63 20.65 15.43
C GLU A 63 -11.47 19.20 14.90
N ASN A 64 -10.34 18.89 14.22
CA ASN A 64 -10.05 17.58 13.63
C ASN A 64 -8.77 16.93 14.21
N ALA A 65 -8.23 17.42 15.32
CA ALA A 65 -7.05 16.83 15.95
C ALA A 65 -7.40 15.50 16.64
N GLU A 66 -6.44 14.57 16.64
CA GLU A 66 -6.55 13.31 17.39
C GLU A 66 -6.66 13.61 18.89
N VAL A 67 -7.64 12.98 19.55
CA VAL A 67 -7.87 13.12 20.99
C VAL A 67 -6.83 12.33 21.76
N ASP A 68 -6.21 12.95 22.77
CA ASP A 68 -5.29 12.24 23.66
C ASP A 68 -6.06 11.25 24.55
N GLY A 69 -6.08 9.98 24.12
CA GLY A 69 -6.83 8.92 24.79
C GLY A 69 -6.35 8.59 26.21
N ASP A 70 -5.08 8.83 26.52
CA ASP A 70 -4.54 8.56 27.85
C ASP A 70 -4.96 9.64 28.85
N LEU A 71 -4.87 10.92 28.45
CA LEU A 71 -5.37 12.04 29.26
C LEU A 71 -6.89 11.96 29.45
N LEU A 72 -7.63 11.57 28.42
CA LEU A 72 -9.07 11.45 28.51
C LEU A 72 -9.53 10.28 29.40
N ARG A 73 -8.83 9.14 29.34
CA ARG A 73 -9.07 8.02 30.26
C ARG A 73 -8.76 8.41 31.71
N HIS A 74 -7.67 9.13 31.92
CA HIS A 74 -7.33 9.67 33.25
C HIS A 74 -8.38 10.65 33.78
N ALA A 75 -8.93 11.51 32.91
CA ALA A 75 -10.03 12.40 33.26
C ALA A 75 -11.28 11.62 33.73
N ILE A 76 -11.63 10.54 33.02
CA ILE A 76 -12.75 9.67 33.39
C ILE A 76 -12.49 9.00 34.74
N ASP A 77 -11.30 8.45 34.97
CA ASP A 77 -10.94 7.80 36.25
C ASP A 77 -11.06 8.79 37.43
N LEU A 78 -10.62 10.03 37.25
CA LEU A 78 -10.75 11.09 38.25
C LEU A 78 -12.22 11.42 38.53
N LEU A 79 -13.04 11.61 37.50
CA LEU A 79 -14.48 11.87 37.67
C LEU A 79 -15.19 10.68 38.33
N GLU A 80 -14.82 9.47 37.94
CA GLU A 80 -15.35 8.21 38.48
C GLU A 80 -15.01 8.04 39.97
N SER A 81 -13.81 8.44 40.39
CA SER A 81 -13.36 8.37 41.80
C SER A 81 -14.27 9.15 42.77
N VAL A 82 -15.02 10.13 42.25
CA VAL A 82 -15.97 10.96 43.02
C VAL A 82 -17.43 10.73 42.64
N ARG A 83 -17.75 9.60 41.98
CA ARG A 83 -19.11 9.23 41.57
C ARG A 83 -20.13 9.37 42.70
N THR A 84 -19.80 8.90 43.90
CA THR A 84 -20.74 8.91 45.05
C THR A 84 -21.20 10.31 45.44
N GLN A 85 -20.40 11.33 45.16
CA GLN A 85 -20.75 12.74 45.38
C GLN A 85 -21.38 13.36 44.12
N GLY A 86 -20.98 12.92 42.93
CA GLY A 86 -21.31 13.55 41.65
C GLY A 86 -22.53 13.00 40.90
N GLU A 87 -23.01 11.79 41.18
CA GLU A 87 -24.10 11.16 40.41
C GLU A 87 -25.43 11.96 40.41
N ASN A 88 -25.63 12.82 41.41
CA ASN A 88 -26.78 13.72 41.56
C ASN A 88 -26.45 15.18 41.24
N ASP A 89 -25.26 15.47 40.74
CA ASP A 89 -24.81 16.79 40.30
C ASP A 89 -24.91 16.88 38.76
N PRO A 90 -25.68 17.84 38.20
CA PRO A 90 -25.79 17.99 36.75
C PRO A 90 -24.44 18.27 36.09
N TYR A 91 -23.54 19.03 36.74
CA TYR A 91 -22.26 19.40 36.14
C TYR A 91 -21.30 18.21 36.04
N TRP A 92 -21.30 17.32 37.03
CA TRP A 92 -20.52 16.07 36.98
C TRP A 92 -21.02 15.14 35.88
N ASN A 93 -22.34 15.00 35.76
CA ASN A 93 -22.93 14.21 34.67
C ASN A 93 -22.61 14.82 33.29
N ALA A 94 -22.57 16.16 33.17
CA ALA A 94 -22.12 16.82 31.96
C ALA A 94 -20.67 16.45 31.61
N ARG A 95 -19.75 16.53 32.58
CA ARG A 95 -18.34 16.17 32.36
C ARG A 95 -18.14 14.70 32.01
N MET A 96 -18.88 13.79 32.65
CA MET A 96 -18.86 12.37 32.30
C MET A 96 -19.43 12.12 30.90
N GLY A 97 -20.54 12.77 30.54
CA GLY A 97 -21.16 12.65 29.23
C GLY A 97 -20.21 13.02 28.10
N TYR A 98 -19.63 14.23 28.15
CA TYR A 98 -18.66 14.66 27.13
C TYR A 98 -17.39 13.80 27.12
N SER A 99 -16.84 13.47 28.29
CA SER A 99 -15.60 12.66 28.33
C SER A 99 -15.82 11.26 27.77
N CYS A 100 -16.95 10.62 28.07
CA CYS A 100 -17.31 9.31 27.53
C CYS A 100 -17.60 9.35 26.03
N LEU A 101 -18.21 10.44 25.52
CA LEU A 101 -18.48 10.60 24.09
C LEU A 101 -17.18 10.66 23.28
N MET A 102 -16.17 11.36 23.81
CA MET A 102 -14.87 11.48 23.15
C MET A 102 -13.97 10.25 23.34
N ALA A 103 -14.20 9.44 24.39
CA ALA A 103 -13.33 8.33 24.76
C ALA A 103 -13.72 6.98 24.13
N TYR A 104 -14.99 6.79 23.83
CA TYR A 104 -15.52 5.50 23.40
C TYR A 104 -16.09 5.59 21.98
N SER A 105 -15.93 4.51 21.22
CA SER A 105 -16.50 4.39 19.87
C SER A 105 -18.02 4.30 19.83
N SER A 106 -18.68 4.06 20.97
CA SER A 106 -20.13 4.03 21.10
C SER A 106 -20.59 5.12 22.06
N ALA A 107 -21.63 5.87 21.67
CA ALA A 107 -22.24 6.90 22.49
C ALA A 107 -23.08 6.35 23.67
N ALA A 108 -23.20 5.02 23.85
CA ALA A 108 -24.12 4.42 24.82
C ALA A 108 -23.82 4.84 26.27
N THR A 109 -22.55 4.84 26.66
CA THR A 109 -22.14 5.27 28.00
C THR A 109 -22.36 6.77 28.20
N ALA A 110 -22.02 7.58 27.18
CA ALA A 110 -22.25 9.02 27.20
C ALA A 110 -23.74 9.36 27.34
N TYR A 111 -24.60 8.60 26.66
CA TYR A 111 -26.04 8.77 26.66
C TYR A 111 -26.66 8.58 28.05
N GLU A 112 -26.19 7.61 28.84
CA GLU A 112 -26.69 7.42 30.21
C GLU A 112 -26.41 8.64 31.10
N TYR A 113 -25.20 9.21 31.00
CA TYR A 113 -24.86 10.43 31.73
C TYR A 113 -25.60 11.66 31.19
N ALA A 114 -25.77 11.77 29.86
CA ALA A 114 -26.53 12.84 29.24
C ALA A 114 -28.00 12.83 29.69
N LYS A 115 -28.65 11.65 29.72
CA LYS A 115 -30.01 11.49 30.27
C LYS A 115 -30.08 11.87 31.74
N ARG A 116 -29.08 11.47 32.53
CA ARG A 116 -29.04 11.81 33.97
C ARG A 116 -28.87 13.32 34.17
N TRP A 117 -28.00 13.97 33.40
CA TRP A 117 -27.85 15.42 33.40
C TRP A 117 -29.16 16.12 33.02
N LEU A 118 -29.79 15.73 31.92
CA LEU A 118 -31.06 16.30 31.47
C LEU A 118 -32.19 16.11 32.50
N ALA A 119 -32.22 14.96 33.19
CA ALA A 119 -33.20 14.73 34.25
C ALA A 119 -33.00 15.64 35.48
N LEU A 120 -31.74 16.03 35.76
CA LEU A 120 -31.39 16.95 36.85
C LEU A 120 -31.56 18.43 36.43
N ALA A 121 -31.39 18.74 35.14
CA ALA A 121 -31.52 20.08 34.58
C ALA A 121 -32.28 20.06 33.22
N PRO A 122 -33.63 19.96 33.23
CA PRO A 122 -34.42 19.77 32.01
C PRO A 122 -34.37 20.92 31.01
N ASP A 123 -34.18 22.15 31.51
CA ASP A 123 -34.16 23.38 30.70
C ASP A 123 -32.74 23.74 30.20
N ASP A 124 -31.74 22.90 30.48
CA ASP A 124 -30.36 23.12 30.05
C ASP A 124 -30.19 22.79 28.56
N PRO A 125 -29.87 23.77 27.70
CA PRO A 125 -29.77 23.56 26.26
C PRO A 125 -28.63 22.62 25.88
N ASP A 126 -27.55 22.58 26.67
CA ASP A 126 -26.38 21.73 26.40
C ASP A 126 -26.67 20.28 26.77
N ALA A 127 -27.43 20.05 27.86
CA ALA A 127 -27.94 18.73 28.22
C ALA A 127 -28.87 18.17 27.14
N GLN A 128 -29.77 19.01 26.61
CA GLN A 128 -30.67 18.63 25.51
C GLN A 128 -29.90 18.34 24.22
N LYS A 129 -28.85 19.12 23.93
CA LYS A 129 -27.99 18.89 22.76
C LYS A 129 -27.27 17.56 22.87
N LEU A 130 -26.59 17.30 23.98
CA LEU A 130 -25.81 16.07 24.16
C LEU A 130 -26.68 14.81 24.09
N VAL A 131 -27.91 14.85 24.63
CA VAL A 131 -28.89 13.76 24.48
C VAL A 131 -29.24 13.51 23.02
N ARG A 132 -29.53 14.57 22.25
CA ARG A 132 -29.82 14.44 20.80
C ARG A 132 -28.62 13.90 20.03
N ASP A 133 -27.43 14.43 20.28
CA ASP A 133 -26.19 13.97 19.61
C ASP A 133 -25.96 12.47 19.91
N CYS A 134 -26.13 12.05 21.17
CA CYS A 134 -26.02 10.63 21.55
C CYS A 134 -27.10 9.75 20.90
N GLU A 135 -28.34 10.24 20.80
CA GLU A 135 -29.42 9.52 20.12
C GLU A 135 -29.13 9.34 18.63
N GLU A 136 -28.61 10.36 17.96
CA GLU A 136 -28.18 10.31 16.56
C GLU A 136 -27.07 9.26 16.37
N TYR A 137 -25.99 9.33 17.16
CA TYR A 137 -24.91 8.33 17.10
C TYR A 137 -25.36 6.91 17.43
N LEU A 138 -26.31 6.73 18.36
CA LEU A 138 -26.85 5.40 18.70
C LEU A 138 -27.82 4.88 17.64
N GLU A 139 -28.61 5.74 17.02
CA GLU A 139 -29.49 5.37 15.91
C GLU A 139 -28.66 4.98 14.68
N GLU A 140 -27.55 5.66 14.41
CA GLU A 140 -26.57 5.26 13.39
C GLU A 140 -25.92 3.91 13.73
N GLY A 141 -25.43 3.73 14.95
CA GLY A 141 -24.86 2.46 15.40
C GLY A 141 -25.84 1.29 15.32
N ASN A 142 -27.11 1.51 15.70
CA ASN A 142 -28.16 0.50 15.58
C ASN A 142 -28.56 0.24 14.12
N SER A 143 -28.50 1.25 13.24
CA SER A 143 -28.73 1.06 11.81
C SER A 143 -27.66 0.17 11.17
N LEU A 144 -26.40 0.33 11.60
CA LEU A 144 -25.30 -0.54 11.22
C LEU A 144 -25.48 -1.96 11.80
N GLU A 145 -25.87 -2.09 13.07
CA GLU A 145 -26.14 -3.41 13.69
C GLU A 145 -27.34 -4.15 13.07
N LEU A 146 -28.37 -3.42 12.63
CA LEU A 146 -29.49 -3.97 11.85
C LEU A 146 -29.04 -4.45 10.47
N ASP A 147 -28.18 -3.68 9.80
CA ASP A 147 -27.55 -4.07 8.52
C ASP A 147 -26.65 -5.30 8.69
N TRP A 148 -25.91 -5.40 9.80
CA TRP A 148 -25.11 -6.58 10.15
C TRP A 148 -25.95 -7.83 10.39
N ASN A 149 -27.10 -7.74 11.06
CA ASN A 149 -27.98 -8.89 11.30
C ASN A 149 -28.73 -9.32 10.02
N GLU A 150 -29.16 -8.37 9.19
CA GLU A 150 -29.67 -8.67 7.85
C GLU A 150 -28.57 -9.29 6.98
N ARG A 151 -27.33 -8.82 7.06
CA ARG A 151 -26.18 -9.40 6.35
C ARG A 151 -25.80 -10.78 6.89
N GLU A 152 -25.90 -11.07 8.18
CA GLU A 152 -25.68 -12.43 8.71
C GLU A 152 -26.71 -13.41 8.12
N GLU A 153 -27.97 -12.98 7.93
CA GLU A 153 -28.98 -13.75 7.20
C GLU A 153 -28.67 -13.86 5.70
N ILE A 154 -28.14 -12.81 5.07
CA ILE A 154 -27.78 -12.83 3.64
C ILE A 154 -26.55 -13.71 3.39
N ILE A 155 -25.48 -13.65 4.21
CA ILE A 155 -24.32 -14.56 4.15
C ILE A 155 -24.77 -16.02 4.33
N ARG A 156 -25.74 -16.27 5.22
CA ARG A 156 -26.39 -17.58 5.38
C ARG A 156 -27.27 -18.00 4.19
N ARG A 157 -27.70 -17.06 3.33
CA ARG A 157 -28.40 -17.35 2.07
C ARG A 157 -27.45 -17.46 0.88
N GLU A 158 -26.39 -16.67 0.82
CA GLU A 158 -25.33 -16.65 -0.20
C GLU A 158 -24.37 -17.87 -0.10
N THR A 159 -24.51 -18.71 0.92
CA THR A 159 -23.97 -20.07 0.92
C THR A 159 -24.71 -21.02 -0.03
N ILE A 160 -25.86 -20.59 -0.55
CA ILE A 160 -26.49 -21.16 -1.74
C ILE A 160 -25.87 -20.40 -2.93
N PRO A 161 -25.23 -21.10 -3.89
CA PRO A 161 -24.71 -20.45 -5.09
C PRO A 161 -25.82 -19.62 -5.76
N PRO A 162 -25.53 -18.38 -6.20
CA PRO A 162 -26.48 -17.59 -6.97
C PRO A 162 -26.94 -18.37 -8.20
N ALA A 163 -28.14 -18.08 -8.69
CA ALA A 163 -28.64 -18.67 -9.92
C ALA A 163 -27.75 -18.25 -11.10
N ASP A 164 -27.65 -19.09 -12.13
CA ASP A 164 -26.71 -18.84 -13.25
C ASP A 164 -26.93 -17.49 -13.95
N ASP A 165 -28.15 -16.94 -13.90
CA ASP A 165 -28.54 -15.65 -14.49
C ASP A 165 -28.49 -14.47 -13.49
N ASP A 166 -28.14 -14.70 -12.23
CA ASP A 166 -28.02 -13.68 -11.18
C ASP A 166 -26.62 -13.06 -11.14
N ILE A 167 -26.33 -12.21 -12.13
CA ILE A 167 -25.06 -11.49 -12.26
C ILE A 167 -24.66 -10.79 -10.95
N LEU A 168 -25.60 -10.10 -10.30
CA LEU A 168 -25.31 -9.38 -9.06
C LEU A 168 -25.02 -10.31 -7.88
N GLY A 169 -25.70 -11.45 -7.79
CA GLY A 169 -25.38 -12.47 -6.81
C GLY A 169 -23.93 -12.96 -6.96
N HIS A 170 -23.49 -13.21 -8.20
CA HIS A 170 -22.09 -13.58 -8.48
C HIS A 170 -21.10 -12.47 -8.12
N VAL A 171 -21.40 -11.22 -8.48
CA VAL A 171 -20.59 -10.05 -8.14
C VAL A 171 -20.46 -9.88 -6.63
N LYS A 172 -21.55 -9.98 -5.85
CA LYS A 172 -21.51 -9.87 -4.39
C LYS A 172 -20.67 -10.95 -3.73
N VAL A 173 -20.78 -12.19 -4.22
CA VAL A 173 -19.94 -13.31 -3.75
C VAL A 173 -18.46 -13.05 -4.06
N HIS A 174 -18.17 -12.53 -5.26
CA HIS A 174 -16.80 -12.18 -5.63
C HIS A 174 -16.25 -11.06 -4.74
N ILE A 175 -17.04 -10.02 -4.48
CA ILE A 175 -16.65 -8.92 -3.59
C ILE A 175 -16.29 -9.43 -2.20
N ASP A 176 -17.14 -10.27 -1.61
CA ASP A 176 -16.89 -10.86 -0.29
C ASP A 176 -15.62 -11.72 -0.24
N GLN A 177 -15.33 -12.46 -1.33
CA GLN A 177 -14.19 -13.36 -1.42
C GLN A 177 -12.87 -12.64 -1.64
N GLN A 178 -12.85 -11.63 -2.52
CA GLN A 178 -11.62 -10.99 -2.99
C GLN A 178 -11.30 -9.70 -2.25
N PHE A 179 -12.31 -8.86 -2.01
CA PHE A 179 -12.12 -7.56 -1.35
C PHE A 179 -12.44 -7.65 0.14
N GLY A 180 -13.49 -8.37 0.52
CA GLY A 180 -13.89 -8.63 1.90
C GLY A 180 -15.35 -8.32 2.18
N VAL A 181 -15.79 -8.70 3.37
CA VAL A 181 -17.20 -8.55 3.78
C VAL A 181 -17.54 -7.07 3.99
N TYR A 182 -18.48 -6.56 3.20
CA TYR A 182 -19.02 -5.21 3.36
C TYR A 182 -20.05 -5.12 4.49
N THR A 183 -20.15 -3.95 5.10
CA THR A 183 -20.97 -3.70 6.30
C THR A 183 -22.05 -2.65 6.08
N GLN A 184 -22.04 -2.01 4.92
CA GLN A 184 -22.98 -0.98 4.52
C GLN A 184 -23.12 -0.96 3.01
N LEU A 185 -24.32 -0.65 2.52
CA LEU A 185 -24.58 -0.28 1.13
C LEU A 185 -25.02 1.18 1.06
N LEU A 186 -24.29 2.00 0.30
CA LEU A 186 -24.71 3.35 -0.06
C LEU A 186 -25.48 3.28 -1.36
N THR A 187 -26.74 3.72 -1.39
CA THR A 187 -27.55 3.70 -2.60
C THR A 187 -27.50 5.05 -3.30
N ASP A 188 -27.08 5.06 -4.56
CA ASP A 188 -27.34 6.17 -5.46
C ASP A 188 -28.72 6.00 -6.11
N ASN A 189 -29.58 6.99 -5.92
CA ASN A 189 -30.95 7.00 -6.43
C ASN A 189 -31.11 8.03 -7.57
N SER A 190 -30.01 8.46 -8.19
CA SER A 190 -30.02 9.43 -9.28
C SER A 190 -30.74 8.89 -10.53
N ASP A 191 -30.60 7.59 -10.82
CA ASP A 191 -31.37 6.87 -11.83
C ASP A 191 -32.24 5.77 -11.17
N PRO A 192 -33.58 5.95 -11.10
CA PRO A 192 -34.49 4.95 -10.53
C PRO A 192 -34.59 3.64 -11.33
N ASP A 193 -34.30 3.68 -12.63
CA ASP A 193 -34.40 2.51 -13.51
C ASP A 193 -33.14 1.63 -13.45
N TYR A 194 -32.00 2.24 -13.13
CA TYR A 194 -30.70 1.55 -12.97
C TYR A 194 -30.03 1.94 -11.64
N PRO A 195 -30.51 1.41 -10.50
CA PRO A 195 -29.94 1.73 -9.20
C PRO A 195 -28.50 1.23 -9.12
N LEU A 196 -27.62 2.14 -8.70
CA LEU A 196 -26.21 1.85 -8.42
C LEU A 196 -25.99 1.91 -6.91
N GLU A 197 -25.34 0.90 -6.36
CA GLU A 197 -24.99 0.83 -4.94
C GLU A 197 -23.47 0.87 -4.78
N ILE A 198 -23.01 1.23 -3.58
CA ILE A 198 -21.60 1.14 -3.17
C ILE A 198 -21.52 0.28 -1.91
N ALA A 199 -20.89 -0.89 -2.03
CA ALA A 199 -20.53 -1.74 -0.92
C ALA A 199 -19.35 -1.13 -0.16
N VAL A 200 -19.52 -0.91 1.15
CA VAL A 200 -18.49 -0.35 2.04
C VAL A 200 -17.87 -1.47 2.85
N ILE A 201 -16.61 -1.79 2.55
CA ILE A 201 -15.83 -2.82 3.25
C ILE A 201 -14.92 -2.12 4.27
N PRO A 202 -15.07 -2.39 5.58
CA PRO A 202 -14.34 -1.71 6.64
C PRO A 202 -12.87 -2.13 6.69
N PRO A 203 -11.98 -1.36 7.35
CA PRO A 203 -10.60 -1.73 7.59
C PRO A 203 -10.43 -3.13 8.20
N ARG A 204 -9.48 -3.88 7.65
CA ARG A 204 -9.12 -5.26 8.00
C ARG A 204 -7.63 -5.32 8.34
N LEU A 205 -7.18 -6.44 8.91
CA LEU A 205 -5.77 -6.61 9.28
C LEU A 205 -4.81 -6.56 8.08
N ASP A 206 -5.23 -7.11 6.94
CA ASP A 206 -4.41 -7.13 5.71
C ASP A 206 -4.60 -5.86 4.87
N HIS A 207 -5.68 -5.11 5.12
CA HIS A 207 -6.07 -3.89 4.40
C HIS A 207 -6.65 -2.89 5.41
N ASP A 208 -5.80 -2.13 6.12
CA ASP A 208 -6.22 -1.17 7.18
C ASP A 208 -6.75 0.15 6.59
N TYR A 209 -7.73 0.01 5.71
CA TYR A 209 -8.42 1.08 4.99
C TYR A 209 -9.81 0.60 4.55
N TYR A 210 -10.69 1.53 4.22
CA TYR A 210 -11.96 1.20 3.60
C TYR A 210 -11.76 0.82 2.14
N THR A 211 -12.47 -0.20 1.67
CA THR A 211 -12.60 -0.50 0.24
C THR A 211 -14.05 -0.30 -0.15
N LEU A 212 -14.30 0.61 -1.08
CA LEU A 212 -15.63 0.89 -1.61
C LEU A 212 -15.71 0.26 -2.99
N VAL A 213 -16.78 -0.50 -3.27
CA VAL A 213 -16.96 -1.19 -4.55
C VAL A 213 -18.36 -0.90 -5.08
N THR A 214 -18.49 -0.53 -6.35
CA THR A 214 -19.81 -0.39 -6.96
C THR A 214 -20.50 -1.75 -7.07
N VAL A 215 -21.83 -1.73 -6.97
CA VAL A 215 -22.68 -2.89 -7.18
C VAL A 215 -23.84 -2.45 -8.05
N GLY A 216 -23.80 -2.82 -9.33
CA GLY A 216 -24.86 -2.48 -10.27
C GLY A 216 -24.37 -2.11 -11.67
N LEU A 217 -23.14 -1.57 -11.79
CA LEU A 217 -22.58 -1.18 -13.08
C LEU A 217 -22.51 -2.38 -14.03
N SER A 218 -22.18 -3.55 -13.49
CA SER A 218 -22.09 -4.82 -14.22
C SER A 218 -23.39 -5.27 -14.88
N ARG A 219 -24.55 -4.69 -14.55
CA ARG A 219 -25.81 -4.95 -15.27
C ARG A 219 -25.80 -4.35 -16.67
N HIS A 220 -25.13 -3.23 -16.85
CA HIS A 220 -24.93 -2.57 -18.13
C HIS A 220 -23.86 -3.31 -18.95
N ARG A 221 -24.04 -3.38 -20.27
CA ARG A 221 -22.99 -3.84 -21.20
C ARG A 221 -22.42 -2.61 -21.90
N MET A 222 -21.16 -2.33 -21.62
CA MET A 222 -20.37 -1.26 -22.23
C MET A 222 -19.97 -1.64 -23.67
N GLY A 223 -19.69 -0.63 -24.50
CA GLY A 223 -19.30 -0.80 -25.89
C GLY A 223 -17.84 -1.16 -26.07
N PHE A 224 -17.58 -2.24 -26.81
CA PHE A 224 -16.26 -2.59 -27.33
C PHE A 224 -16.39 -3.06 -28.78
N PRO A 225 -15.37 -2.86 -29.64
CA PRO A 225 -15.34 -3.41 -30.99
C PRO A 225 -15.53 -4.94 -30.99
N GLU A 226 -16.23 -5.48 -32.01
CA GLU A 226 -16.56 -6.91 -32.10
C GLU A 226 -15.30 -7.79 -32.12
N GLU A 227 -14.18 -7.27 -32.63
CA GLU A 227 -12.88 -7.95 -32.66
C GLU A 227 -12.30 -8.21 -31.26
N ARG A 228 -12.67 -7.39 -30.27
CA ARG A 228 -12.20 -7.48 -28.88
C ARG A 228 -13.11 -8.31 -27.98
N ARG A 229 -14.15 -8.95 -28.55
CA ARG A 229 -15.15 -9.70 -27.77
C ARG A 229 -14.56 -10.84 -26.93
N GLU A 230 -13.45 -11.43 -27.38
CA GLU A 230 -12.77 -12.50 -26.62
C GLU A 230 -12.11 -11.99 -25.33
N GLU A 231 -11.87 -10.68 -25.20
CA GLU A 231 -11.32 -10.04 -24.00
C GLU A 231 -12.36 -9.87 -22.88
N LYS A 232 -13.66 -9.99 -23.19
CA LYS A 232 -14.78 -9.95 -22.21
C LYS A 232 -14.81 -8.70 -21.32
N LEU A 233 -14.52 -7.54 -21.91
CA LEU A 233 -14.45 -6.26 -21.19
C LEU A 233 -15.80 -5.56 -21.00
N GLU A 234 -16.87 -6.10 -21.58
CA GLU A 234 -18.17 -5.43 -21.70
C GLU A 234 -18.88 -5.15 -20.36
N ARG A 235 -18.42 -5.73 -19.24
CA ARG A 235 -19.00 -5.50 -17.91
C ARG A 235 -17.92 -5.15 -16.91
N ALA A 236 -18.23 -4.22 -16.02
CA ALA A 236 -17.32 -3.81 -14.97
C ALA A 236 -18.01 -3.44 -13.65
N GLU A 237 -17.24 -3.43 -12.57
CA GLU A 237 -17.48 -2.69 -11.33
C GLU A 237 -16.22 -1.86 -11.01
N LEU A 238 -16.42 -0.73 -10.33
CA LEU A 238 -15.35 0.16 -9.91
C LEU A 238 -15.09 -0.01 -8.42
N LEU A 239 -13.86 0.22 -7.99
CA LEU A 239 -13.51 0.30 -6.58
C LEU A 239 -12.53 1.42 -6.25
N ILE A 240 -12.53 1.82 -4.98
CA ILE A 240 -11.62 2.83 -4.45
C ILE A 240 -11.28 2.53 -3.00
N ASN A 241 -10.01 2.71 -2.64
CA ASN A 241 -9.52 2.48 -1.28
C ASN A 241 -9.31 3.81 -0.56
N LEU A 242 -9.98 3.98 0.58
CA LEU A 242 -9.96 5.22 1.36
C LEU A 242 -9.34 4.99 2.74
N PRO A 243 -8.54 5.94 3.27
CA PRO A 243 -7.91 5.82 4.58
C PRO A 243 -8.87 5.41 5.70
N ARG A 244 -8.37 4.71 6.73
CA ARG A 244 -9.19 4.24 7.87
C ARG A 244 -9.94 5.34 8.63
N ASP A 245 -9.44 6.57 8.56
CA ASP A 245 -10.01 7.77 9.17
C ASP A 245 -10.95 8.54 8.22
N TRP A 246 -11.20 8.02 7.01
CA TRP A 246 -12.18 8.58 6.10
C TRP A 246 -13.59 8.47 6.67
N ARG A 247 -14.35 9.56 6.62
CA ARG A 247 -15.70 9.62 7.19
C ARG A 247 -16.75 9.24 6.16
N LEU A 248 -17.50 8.18 6.44
CA LEU A 248 -18.51 7.59 5.55
C LEU A 248 -19.92 7.58 6.17
N THR A 249 -20.16 8.39 7.21
CA THR A 249 -21.52 8.55 7.74
C THR A 249 -22.40 9.26 6.71
N LYS A 250 -23.73 9.06 6.81
CA LYS A 250 -24.67 9.76 5.91
C LYS A 250 -24.58 11.29 6.03
N ALA A 251 -24.18 11.81 7.19
CA ALA A 251 -23.97 13.24 7.39
C ALA A 251 -22.67 13.71 6.73
N ASP A 252 -21.56 13.01 6.95
CA ASP A 252 -20.24 13.35 6.39
C ASP A 252 -20.23 13.25 4.86
N CYS A 253 -20.91 12.26 4.28
CA CYS A 253 -21.07 12.13 2.81
C CYS A 253 -21.87 13.29 2.16
N ARG A 254 -22.40 14.25 2.92
CA ARG A 254 -22.96 15.49 2.36
C ARG A 254 -21.90 16.57 2.16
N GLU A 255 -20.73 16.42 2.76
CA GLU A 255 -19.63 17.37 2.65
C GLU A 255 -18.67 16.94 1.55
N GLU A 256 -18.37 17.85 0.62
CA GLU A 256 -17.58 17.53 -0.57
C GLU A 256 -16.18 16.99 -0.23
N ARG A 257 -15.56 17.46 0.86
CA ARG A 257 -14.25 16.97 1.32
C ARG A 257 -14.19 15.46 1.58
N TRP A 258 -15.34 14.83 1.91
CA TRP A 258 -15.47 13.39 2.15
C TRP A 258 -16.16 12.67 0.99
N ASN A 259 -17.07 13.34 0.30
CA ASN A 259 -17.91 12.73 -0.73
C ASN A 259 -17.27 12.70 -2.12
N TRP A 260 -16.28 13.55 -2.40
CA TRP A 260 -15.70 13.65 -3.74
C TRP A 260 -15.22 12.31 -4.33
N PRO A 261 -14.65 11.33 -3.59
CA PRO A 261 -14.24 10.05 -4.19
C PRO A 261 -15.44 9.19 -4.59
N ILE A 262 -16.51 9.22 -3.78
CA ILE A 262 -17.78 8.53 -4.10
C ILE A 262 -18.42 9.18 -5.32
N ARG A 263 -18.51 10.52 -5.34
CA ARG A 263 -19.07 11.27 -6.46
C ARG A 263 -18.30 11.02 -7.76
N MET A 264 -16.97 11.02 -7.71
CA MET A 264 -16.10 10.72 -8.83
C MET A 264 -16.37 9.32 -9.38
N MET A 265 -16.35 8.29 -8.51
CA MET A 265 -16.62 6.90 -8.91
C MET A 265 -18.02 6.72 -9.51
N LEU A 266 -19.04 7.36 -8.93
CA LEU A 266 -20.41 7.34 -9.48
C LEU A 266 -20.48 8.06 -10.83
N ALA A 267 -19.79 9.18 -11.01
CA ALA A 267 -19.74 9.91 -12.27
C ALA A 267 -19.13 9.04 -13.39
N THR A 268 -18.05 8.31 -13.10
CA THR A 268 -17.42 7.37 -14.05
C THR A 268 -18.36 6.21 -14.41
N ALA A 269 -19.06 5.64 -13.42
CA ALA A 269 -20.05 4.59 -13.67
C ALA A 269 -21.21 5.09 -14.53
N HIS A 270 -21.76 6.26 -14.21
CA HIS A 270 -22.85 6.88 -14.99
C HIS A 270 -22.41 7.23 -16.41
N PHE A 271 -21.19 7.73 -16.59
CA PHE A 271 -20.66 8.03 -17.92
C PHE A 271 -20.66 6.79 -18.83
N ALA A 272 -20.27 5.64 -18.30
CA ALA A 272 -20.31 4.36 -19.02
C ALA A 272 -21.73 3.79 -19.19
N MET A 273 -22.68 4.14 -18.32
CA MET A 273 -24.08 3.68 -18.40
C MET A 273 -24.92 4.53 -19.36
N GLU A 274 -24.62 5.82 -19.48
CA GLU A 274 -25.37 6.78 -20.31
C GLU A 274 -24.97 6.70 -21.80
N ASP A 275 -23.71 6.42 -22.10
CA ASP A 275 -23.20 6.28 -23.46
C ASP A 275 -22.73 4.84 -23.73
N PRO A 276 -23.46 4.06 -24.54
CA PRO A 276 -23.12 2.67 -24.82
C PRO A 276 -21.84 2.50 -25.64
N GLU A 277 -21.26 3.56 -26.20
CA GLU A 277 -19.96 3.51 -26.89
C GLU A 277 -18.78 3.65 -25.92
N VAL A 278 -19.03 3.98 -24.65
CA VAL A 278 -17.99 4.16 -23.63
C VAL A 278 -17.66 2.82 -22.97
N GLY A 279 -16.46 2.31 -23.23
CA GLY A 279 -15.86 1.16 -22.56
C GLY A 279 -14.91 1.58 -21.44
N LEU A 280 -15.07 1.00 -20.24
CA LEU A 280 -14.09 1.14 -19.16
C LEU A 280 -13.11 -0.03 -19.19
N GLU A 281 -11.81 0.30 -19.24
CA GLU A 281 -10.73 -0.68 -19.22
C GLU A 281 -9.51 -0.19 -18.44
N SER A 282 -8.60 -1.11 -18.13
CA SER A 282 -7.35 -0.81 -17.43
C SER A 282 -6.50 0.17 -18.23
N ARG A 283 -5.85 1.11 -17.54
CA ARG A 283 -5.05 2.23 -18.05
C ARG A 283 -5.84 3.33 -18.79
N THR A 284 -7.16 3.25 -18.85
CA THR A 284 -8.01 4.35 -19.33
C THR A 284 -7.95 5.52 -18.36
N THR A 285 -7.90 6.75 -18.89
CA THR A 285 -7.90 8.00 -18.10
C THR A 285 -9.18 8.77 -18.35
N LEU A 286 -9.78 9.30 -17.29
CA LEU A 286 -10.95 10.18 -17.35
C LEU A 286 -10.65 11.51 -16.65
N ASP A 287 -11.07 12.63 -17.24
CA ASP A 287 -10.91 13.96 -16.67
C ASP A 287 -12.11 14.89 -16.99
N GLU A 288 -12.41 15.82 -16.08
CA GLU A 288 -13.47 16.82 -16.30
C GLU A 288 -12.92 18.09 -16.99
N GLY A 289 -12.87 18.06 -18.33
CA GLY A 289 -12.68 19.24 -19.20
C GLY A 289 -11.24 19.77 -19.36
N GLU A 290 -10.98 20.56 -20.43
CA GLU A 290 -9.62 21.00 -20.86
C GLU A 290 -8.79 21.76 -19.81
N ASP A 291 -9.45 22.49 -18.89
CA ASP A 291 -8.77 23.27 -17.84
C ASP A 291 -8.67 22.49 -16.50
N GLY A 292 -9.51 21.46 -16.30
CA GLY A 292 -9.69 20.69 -15.06
C GLY A 292 -10.12 21.55 -13.86
N ILE A 293 -11.00 21.04 -13.00
CA ILE A 293 -11.26 21.62 -11.66
C ILE A 293 -10.90 20.53 -10.65
N PRO A 294 -10.26 20.85 -9.51
CA PRO A 294 -9.96 19.80 -8.55
C PRO A 294 -11.25 19.18 -8.01
N PHE A 295 -11.21 17.89 -7.67
CA PHE A 295 -12.39 17.18 -7.20
C PHE A 295 -13.01 17.81 -5.94
N ALA A 296 -12.21 18.44 -5.10
CA ALA A 296 -12.67 19.17 -3.91
C ALA A 296 -11.68 20.29 -3.53
N GLU A 297 -12.10 21.22 -2.67
CA GLU A 297 -11.25 22.35 -2.22
C GLU A 297 -10.00 21.90 -1.45
N ASN A 298 -10.00 20.69 -0.89
CA ASN A 298 -8.88 20.13 -0.12
C ASN A 298 -7.94 19.25 -0.95
N THR A 299 -8.06 19.21 -2.27
CA THR A 299 -7.15 18.44 -3.12
C THR A 299 -6.89 19.15 -4.44
N GLU A 300 -5.75 18.85 -5.06
CA GLU A 300 -5.42 19.31 -6.42
C GLU A 300 -5.52 18.15 -7.44
N LEU A 301 -6.07 16.99 -7.02
CA LEU A 301 -6.40 15.86 -7.90
C LEU A 301 -7.63 16.23 -8.76
N ARG A 302 -7.60 15.94 -10.06
CA ARG A 302 -8.61 16.47 -11.02
C ARG A 302 -9.05 15.49 -12.12
N GLY A 303 -8.37 14.36 -12.26
CA GLY A 303 -8.78 13.28 -13.16
C GLY A 303 -8.39 11.95 -12.55
N GLU A 304 -8.52 10.87 -13.29
CA GLU A 304 -8.32 9.51 -12.78
C GLU A 304 -7.76 8.56 -13.83
N ILE A 305 -7.09 7.50 -13.38
CA ILE A 305 -6.75 6.34 -14.18
C ILE A 305 -7.40 5.10 -13.58
N LEU A 306 -7.93 4.22 -14.42
CA LEU A 306 -8.43 2.92 -14.03
C LEU A 306 -7.29 1.92 -14.04
N LEU A 307 -7.11 1.15 -12.97
CA LEU A 307 -6.12 0.07 -12.91
C LEU A 307 -6.80 -1.23 -12.48
N CYS A 308 -6.26 -2.37 -12.90
CA CYS A 308 -6.65 -3.62 -12.26
C CYS A 308 -6.31 -3.56 -10.76
N PRO A 309 -7.15 -4.13 -9.87
CA PRO A 309 -6.97 -4.08 -8.42
C PRO A 309 -5.84 -5.01 -7.94
N GLY A 310 -4.62 -4.75 -8.40
CA GLY A 310 -3.41 -5.54 -8.15
C GLY A 310 -3.20 -5.86 -6.68
N VAL A 311 -3.53 -4.91 -5.80
CA VAL A 311 -3.33 -5.06 -4.36
C VAL A 311 -4.10 -6.25 -3.76
N PHE A 312 -5.20 -6.67 -4.41
CA PHE A 312 -6.01 -7.81 -3.99
C PHE A 312 -5.64 -9.12 -4.71
N GLY A 313 -4.63 -9.08 -5.59
CA GLY A 313 -4.15 -10.21 -6.38
C GLY A 313 -4.93 -10.40 -7.70
N THR A 314 -4.41 -11.25 -8.59
CA THR A 314 -4.97 -11.45 -9.93
C THR A 314 -6.38 -12.05 -9.93
N ASP A 315 -6.72 -12.86 -8.92
CA ASP A 315 -8.06 -13.43 -8.75
C ASP A 315 -9.14 -12.37 -8.50
N SER A 316 -8.77 -11.14 -8.15
CA SER A 316 -9.71 -10.03 -7.95
C SER A 316 -9.99 -9.22 -9.22
N PHE A 317 -9.33 -9.53 -10.35
CA PHE A 317 -9.45 -8.70 -11.56
C PHE A 317 -10.80 -8.90 -12.25
N PHE A 318 -11.38 -10.08 -12.14
CA PHE A 318 -12.66 -10.39 -12.77
C PHE A 318 -13.44 -11.47 -12.01
N CYS A 319 -14.76 -11.32 -12.01
CA CYS A 319 -15.71 -12.37 -11.64
C CYS A 319 -16.14 -13.14 -12.89
N ARG A 320 -15.82 -14.43 -12.95
CA ARG A 320 -16.29 -15.33 -14.03
C ARG A 320 -17.76 -15.70 -13.82
N LEU A 321 -18.60 -15.44 -14.81
CA LEU A 321 -20.00 -15.81 -14.83
C LEU A 321 -20.20 -17.24 -15.37
N PRO A 322 -21.30 -17.94 -15.02
CA PRO A 322 -21.54 -19.33 -15.44
C PRO A 322 -21.67 -19.54 -16.96
N ASP A 323 -22.04 -18.50 -17.71
CA ASP A 323 -22.11 -18.51 -19.17
C ASP A 323 -20.74 -18.32 -19.84
N GLY A 324 -19.69 -18.09 -19.05
CA GLY A 324 -18.32 -17.86 -19.49
C GLY A 324 -17.96 -16.39 -19.72
N ASP A 325 -18.91 -15.47 -19.56
CA ASP A 325 -18.68 -14.02 -19.58
C ASP A 325 -17.98 -13.56 -18.29
N GLU A 326 -17.45 -12.33 -18.27
CA GLU A 326 -16.68 -11.80 -17.14
C GLU A 326 -17.18 -10.42 -16.72
N VAL A 327 -17.15 -10.17 -15.40
CA VAL A 327 -17.33 -8.84 -14.82
C VAL A 327 -15.98 -8.38 -14.31
N ASN A 328 -15.42 -7.36 -14.94
CA ASN A 328 -14.09 -6.82 -14.61
C ASN A 328 -14.17 -5.89 -13.40
N PHE A 329 -13.11 -5.81 -12.62
CA PHE A 329 -13.01 -4.86 -11.51
C PHE A 329 -11.87 -3.90 -11.79
N TYR A 330 -12.13 -2.60 -11.64
CA TYR A 330 -11.13 -1.56 -11.82
C TYR A 330 -11.04 -0.66 -10.61
N GLN A 331 -9.83 -0.48 -10.08
CA GLN A 331 -9.52 0.51 -9.08
C GLN A 331 -9.38 1.88 -9.73
N VAL A 332 -10.12 2.86 -9.20
CA VAL A 332 -10.07 4.25 -9.62
C VAL A 332 -8.96 4.96 -8.86
N ILE A 333 -7.95 5.46 -9.58
CA ILE A 333 -6.83 6.20 -9.00
C ILE A 333 -6.87 7.67 -9.46
N PRO A 334 -7.16 8.61 -8.56
CA PRO A 334 -7.09 10.03 -8.85
C PRO A 334 -5.67 10.49 -9.18
N LEU A 335 -5.54 11.32 -10.21
CA LEU A 335 -4.29 11.87 -10.73
C LEU A 335 -4.29 13.41 -10.72
N TYR A 336 -3.09 13.96 -10.65
CA TYR A 336 -2.83 15.37 -10.97
C TYR A 336 -2.86 15.60 -12.48
N ARG A 337 -3.07 16.85 -12.88
CA ARG A 337 -3.03 17.26 -14.29
C ARG A 337 -1.68 16.91 -14.94
N GLU A 338 -0.58 17.14 -14.25
CA GLU A 338 0.77 16.89 -14.76
C GLU A 338 1.04 15.39 -14.93
N GLU A 339 0.42 14.54 -14.11
CA GLU A 339 0.55 13.08 -14.22
C GLU A 339 -0.22 12.55 -15.43
N ILE A 340 -1.43 13.08 -15.66
CA ILE A 340 -2.22 12.79 -16.86
C ILE A 340 -1.45 13.23 -18.11
N GLN A 341 -0.90 14.45 -18.11
CA GLN A 341 -0.11 14.97 -19.22
C GLN A 341 1.14 14.12 -19.47
N TYR A 342 1.84 13.71 -18.40
CA TYR A 342 3.01 12.85 -18.52
C TYR A 342 2.66 11.50 -19.16
N LYS A 343 1.55 10.88 -18.75
CA LYS A 343 1.02 9.65 -19.37
C LYS A 343 0.69 9.84 -20.85
N LEU A 344 0.08 10.98 -21.22
CA LEU A 344 -0.22 11.27 -22.63
C LEU A 344 1.04 11.41 -23.48
N GLU A 345 2.14 11.92 -22.90
CA GLU A 345 3.41 12.13 -23.61
C GLU A 345 4.32 10.88 -23.61
N HIS A 346 4.26 10.03 -22.59
CA HIS A 346 5.24 8.96 -22.36
C HIS A 346 4.62 7.56 -22.22
N GLY A 347 3.29 7.45 -22.22
CA GLY A 347 2.57 6.21 -22.01
C GLY A 347 2.27 5.89 -20.54
N SER A 348 1.39 4.91 -20.33
CA SER A 348 0.93 4.50 -18.99
C SER A 348 2.04 3.90 -18.16
N ASP A 349 2.83 2.99 -18.74
CA ASP A 349 3.84 2.25 -17.97
C ASP A 349 4.93 3.20 -17.46
N ALA A 350 5.35 4.19 -18.27
CA ALA A 350 6.26 5.24 -17.82
C ALA A 350 5.72 6.06 -16.63
N LEU A 351 4.42 6.38 -16.60
CA LEU A 351 3.81 7.04 -15.44
C LEU A 351 3.82 6.11 -14.23
N LEU A 352 3.42 4.86 -14.43
CA LEU A 352 3.34 3.85 -13.39
C LEU A 352 4.71 3.58 -12.74
N ASP A 353 5.81 3.63 -13.49
CA ASP A 353 7.18 3.50 -12.95
C ASP A 353 7.57 4.65 -12.02
N LEU A 354 6.92 5.82 -12.12
CA LEU A 354 7.14 6.95 -11.21
C LEU A 354 6.35 6.83 -9.90
N CYS A 355 5.30 6.02 -9.89
CA CYS A 355 4.36 5.94 -8.78
C CYS A 355 4.83 4.92 -7.72
N PRO A 356 5.09 5.35 -6.47
CA PRO A 356 5.24 4.41 -5.35
C PRO A 356 3.96 3.59 -5.19
N ASP A 357 4.07 2.31 -4.87
CA ASP A 357 2.89 1.44 -4.82
C ASP A 357 1.86 1.86 -3.77
N GLU A 358 2.32 2.35 -2.62
CA GLU A 358 1.46 2.93 -1.57
C GLU A 358 0.59 4.10 -2.10
N SER A 359 1.09 4.86 -3.08
CA SER A 359 0.37 6.01 -3.69
C SER A 359 -0.78 5.59 -4.60
N LEU A 360 -0.75 4.36 -5.10
CA LEU A 360 -1.81 3.78 -5.92
C LEU A 360 -2.69 2.81 -5.13
N GLU A 361 -2.27 2.44 -3.92
CA GLU A 361 -3.07 1.56 -3.06
C GLU A 361 -4.20 2.32 -2.36
N ILE A 362 -3.89 3.42 -1.67
CA ILE A 362 -4.83 4.17 -0.82
C ILE A 362 -4.87 5.63 -1.27
N ILE A 363 -6.07 6.19 -1.42
CA ILE A 363 -6.20 7.58 -1.82
C ILE A 363 -5.73 8.52 -0.70
N ASN A 364 -4.71 9.30 -1.01
CA ASN A 364 -4.28 10.42 -0.20
C ASN A 364 -4.52 11.73 -0.98
N PRO A 365 -5.51 12.55 -0.58
CA PRO A 365 -5.85 13.82 -1.25
C PRO A 365 -4.69 14.83 -1.29
N HIS A 366 -3.69 14.63 -0.43
CA HIS A 366 -2.52 15.48 -0.27
C HIS A 366 -1.21 14.77 -0.62
N ARG A 367 -1.26 13.67 -1.41
CA ARG A 367 -0.04 13.00 -1.87
C ARG A 367 0.84 13.95 -2.68
N LEU A 368 2.12 13.66 -2.76
CA LEU A 368 3.00 14.40 -3.66
C LEU A 368 2.70 14.01 -5.11
N ASN A 369 2.92 14.94 -6.03
CA ASN A 369 2.77 14.71 -7.46
C ASN A 369 3.99 13.93 -7.98
N VAL A 370 3.77 12.77 -8.61
CA VAL A 370 4.88 11.85 -8.96
C VAL A 370 5.80 12.38 -10.07
N VAL A 371 5.30 13.33 -10.85
CA VAL A 371 6.05 13.99 -11.93
C VAL A 371 6.81 15.20 -11.39
N THR A 372 6.12 16.11 -10.73
CA THR A 372 6.71 17.41 -10.34
C THR A 372 7.46 17.38 -9.00
N ASP A 373 7.12 16.44 -8.11
CA ASP A 373 7.75 16.28 -6.80
C ASP A 373 8.64 15.02 -6.69
N ARG A 374 9.02 14.42 -7.82
CA ARG A 374 9.80 13.17 -7.88
C ARG A 374 11.01 13.13 -6.95
N GLU A 375 11.78 14.22 -6.89
CA GLU A 375 12.97 14.32 -6.02
C GLU A 375 12.64 14.25 -4.52
N LYS A 376 11.46 14.73 -4.12
CA LYS A 376 11.00 14.68 -2.72
C LYS A 376 10.48 13.30 -2.34
N ILE A 377 9.87 12.60 -3.31
CA ILE A 377 9.35 11.24 -3.11
C ILE A 377 10.50 10.26 -2.90
N SER A 378 11.63 10.43 -3.62
CA SER A 378 12.82 9.57 -3.49
C SER A 378 12.52 8.07 -3.62
N TYR A 379 11.55 7.72 -4.48
CA TYR A 379 11.18 6.33 -4.76
C TYR A 379 12.23 5.65 -5.65
N ASP A 380 12.63 4.45 -5.24
CA ASP A 380 13.48 3.55 -6.04
C ASP A 380 12.72 2.23 -6.18
N PRO A 381 12.24 1.87 -7.38
CA PRO A 381 11.48 0.64 -7.58
C PRO A 381 12.34 -0.62 -7.37
N ALA A 382 13.67 -0.50 -7.26
CA ALA A 382 14.54 -1.60 -6.84
C ALA A 382 14.68 -1.74 -5.30
N GLU A 383 14.11 -0.83 -4.50
CA GLU A 383 14.13 -0.92 -3.04
C GLU A 383 13.12 -1.98 -2.58
N MET A 384 13.59 -2.95 -1.80
CA MET A 384 12.73 -4.01 -1.24
C MET A 384 12.23 -3.67 0.16
N ASP A 385 13.09 -3.10 0.99
CA ASP A 385 12.78 -2.73 2.37
C ASP A 385 13.82 -1.72 2.88
N ASN A 386 13.41 -0.93 3.87
CA ASN A 386 14.14 0.23 4.36
C ASN A 386 14.00 0.37 5.87
N ALA A 387 15.13 0.24 6.58
CA ALA A 387 15.16 0.31 8.03
C ALA A 387 14.63 1.65 8.57
N ALA A 388 14.81 2.77 7.85
CA ALA A 388 14.36 4.07 8.30
C ALA A 388 12.82 4.12 8.43
N GLU A 389 12.09 3.58 7.46
CA GLU A 389 10.62 3.51 7.50
C GLU A 389 10.14 2.57 8.61
N GLN A 390 10.81 1.44 8.80
CA GLN A 390 10.48 0.52 9.90
C GLN A 390 10.78 1.15 11.27
N ILE A 391 11.86 1.93 11.43
CA ILE A 391 12.16 2.65 12.66
C ILE A 391 11.09 3.69 12.99
N LYS A 392 10.56 4.41 11.98
CA LYS A 392 9.42 5.32 12.18
C LYS A 392 8.21 4.55 12.75
N LYS A 393 7.89 3.37 12.19
CA LYS A 393 6.81 2.51 12.68
C LYS A 393 7.06 2.01 14.12
N ILE A 394 8.29 1.57 14.44
CA ILE A 394 8.68 1.15 15.80
C ILE A 394 8.42 2.28 16.80
N ARG A 395 8.84 3.51 16.48
CA ARG A 395 8.69 4.67 17.36
C ARG A 395 7.23 5.08 17.50
N ALA A 396 6.49 5.20 16.39
CA ALA A 396 5.09 5.62 16.40
C ALA A 396 4.19 4.66 17.20
N LEU A 397 4.42 3.36 17.07
CA LEU A 397 3.66 2.33 17.77
C LEU A 397 4.23 1.96 19.15
N HIS A 398 5.31 2.63 19.59
CA HIS A 398 5.99 2.35 20.85
C HIS A 398 6.33 0.86 21.05
N LEU A 399 6.79 0.20 19.98
CA LEU A 399 7.08 -1.23 20.02
C LEU A 399 8.24 -1.53 20.97
N PRO A 400 8.19 -2.62 21.76
CA PRO A 400 9.19 -2.94 22.78
C PRO A 400 10.45 -3.60 22.19
N VAL A 401 11.06 -2.97 21.19
CA VAL A 401 12.21 -3.48 20.43
C VAL A 401 13.23 -2.37 20.16
N ASP A 402 14.51 -2.74 20.00
CA ASP A 402 15.56 -1.80 19.62
C ASP A 402 15.43 -1.41 18.14
N GLU A 403 15.89 -0.21 17.77
CA GLU A 403 15.84 0.27 16.37
C GLU A 403 16.61 -0.63 15.39
N LEU A 404 17.63 -1.36 15.86
CA LEU A 404 18.35 -2.32 15.01
C LEU A 404 17.45 -3.48 14.55
N GLU A 405 16.35 -3.75 15.27
CA GLU A 405 15.40 -4.81 14.90
C GLU A 405 14.60 -4.48 13.65
N ALA A 406 14.56 -3.22 13.23
CA ALA A 406 14.08 -2.80 11.92
C ALA A 406 14.76 -3.55 10.76
N CYS A 407 16.01 -4.02 10.96
CA CYS A 407 16.76 -4.78 9.96
C CYS A 407 16.51 -6.29 10.00
N ASN A 408 15.72 -6.83 10.94
CA ASN A 408 15.61 -8.28 11.15
C ASN A 408 15.12 -9.01 9.88
N ARG A 409 14.01 -8.54 9.27
CA ARG A 409 13.40 -9.14 8.08
C ARG A 409 14.36 -9.17 6.89
N MET A 410 15.01 -8.04 6.63
CA MET A 410 16.04 -7.91 5.59
C MET A 410 17.23 -8.84 5.85
N ALA A 411 17.69 -8.92 7.10
CA ALA A 411 18.81 -9.77 7.50
C ALA A 411 18.50 -11.27 7.33
N PHE A 412 17.25 -11.70 7.51
CA PHE A 412 16.84 -13.07 7.23
C PHE A 412 16.88 -13.36 5.72
N PHE A 413 16.28 -12.49 4.89
CA PHE A 413 16.26 -12.67 3.44
C PHE A 413 17.66 -12.65 2.83
N LEU A 414 18.47 -11.65 3.18
CA LEU A 414 19.85 -11.53 2.72
C LEU A 414 20.71 -12.74 3.13
N GLY A 415 20.55 -13.20 4.38
CA GLY A 415 21.26 -14.38 4.87
C GLY A 415 20.87 -15.67 4.14
N TRP A 416 19.59 -15.84 3.82
CA TRP A 416 19.09 -16.93 2.99
C TRP A 416 19.68 -16.87 1.58
N ALA A 417 19.62 -15.72 0.91
CA ALA A 417 20.11 -15.55 -0.45
C ALA A 417 21.63 -15.84 -0.56
N MET A 418 22.42 -15.32 0.40
CA MET A 418 23.85 -15.60 0.51
C MET A 418 24.14 -17.10 0.62
N LYS A 419 23.38 -17.84 1.44
CA LYS A 419 23.54 -19.30 1.62
C LYS A 419 23.17 -20.09 0.38
N ARG A 420 22.16 -19.65 -0.37
CA ARG A 420 21.60 -20.36 -1.54
C ARG A 420 22.20 -19.97 -2.89
N GLY A 421 23.20 -19.10 -2.88
CA GLY A 421 23.90 -18.74 -4.11
C GLY A 421 23.28 -17.59 -4.89
N GLN A 422 22.22 -16.95 -4.37
CA GLN A 422 21.33 -16.05 -5.10
C GLN A 422 21.82 -14.59 -5.11
N MET A 423 23.14 -14.35 -5.09
CA MET A 423 23.70 -12.99 -5.00
C MET A 423 24.24 -12.54 -6.36
N SER A 424 24.00 -11.27 -6.70
CA SER A 424 24.50 -10.68 -7.94
C SER A 424 26.02 -10.60 -7.99
N ASN A 425 26.61 -10.62 -9.19
CA ASN A 425 28.06 -10.46 -9.34
C ASN A 425 28.58 -9.10 -8.84
N PRO A 426 27.87 -7.96 -9.06
CA PRO A 426 28.23 -6.69 -8.43
C PRO A 426 28.29 -6.77 -6.91
N PHE A 427 27.30 -7.41 -6.28
CA PHE A 427 27.29 -7.59 -4.83
C PHE A 427 28.45 -8.47 -4.36
N LEU A 428 28.67 -9.61 -5.03
CA LEU A 428 29.76 -10.55 -4.72
C LEU A 428 31.14 -9.91 -4.86
N SER A 429 31.32 -9.01 -5.82
CA SER A 429 32.59 -8.32 -6.06
C SER A 429 32.94 -7.34 -4.94
N ARG A 430 31.93 -6.66 -4.36
CA ARG A 430 32.11 -5.68 -3.28
C ARG A 430 32.11 -6.30 -1.89
N HIS A 431 31.35 -7.39 -1.68
CA HIS A 431 31.04 -7.93 -0.35
C HIS A 431 31.39 -9.41 -0.19
N ARG A 432 32.38 -9.90 -0.94
CA ARG A 432 32.80 -11.31 -0.95
C ARG A 432 33.00 -11.90 0.45
N GLU A 433 33.68 -11.17 1.34
CA GLU A 433 34.06 -11.67 2.66
C GLU A 433 32.86 -12.06 3.53
N VAL A 434 31.80 -11.24 3.55
CA VAL A 434 30.60 -11.53 4.33
C VAL A 434 29.82 -12.71 3.74
N VAL A 435 29.74 -12.79 2.41
CA VAL A 435 29.06 -13.90 1.71
C VAL A 435 29.77 -15.22 1.97
N GLU A 436 31.10 -15.25 1.85
CA GLU A 436 31.91 -16.44 2.17
C GLU A 436 31.80 -16.83 3.64
N ALA A 437 31.77 -15.86 4.56
CA ALA A 437 31.57 -16.12 5.98
C ALA A 437 30.21 -16.81 6.24
N VAL A 438 29.12 -16.28 5.66
CA VAL A 438 27.78 -16.85 5.79
C VAL A 438 27.71 -18.25 5.19
N ARG A 439 28.26 -18.47 3.99
CA ARG A 439 28.31 -19.79 3.33
C ARG A 439 29.15 -20.81 4.11
N ALA A 440 30.21 -20.35 4.79
CA ALA A 440 31.02 -21.18 5.68
C ALA A 440 30.33 -21.49 7.03
N GLY A 441 29.08 -21.05 7.24
CA GLY A 441 28.33 -21.26 8.48
C GLY A 441 28.74 -20.34 9.62
N LYS A 442 29.59 -19.31 9.36
CA LYS A 442 29.80 -18.22 10.32
C LYS A 442 28.52 -17.38 10.40
N ARG A 443 28.36 -16.70 11.53
CA ARG A 443 27.14 -15.93 11.85
C ARG A 443 27.47 -14.46 12.10
N PRO A 444 27.90 -13.71 11.06
CA PRO A 444 27.98 -12.26 11.20
C PRO A 444 26.58 -11.70 11.51
N ASP A 445 26.52 -10.60 12.26
CA ASP A 445 25.26 -9.90 12.46
C ASP A 445 24.92 -9.11 11.20
N LEU A 446 24.07 -9.70 10.35
CA LEU A 446 23.71 -9.09 9.07
C LEU A 446 22.90 -7.80 9.24
N ARG A 447 22.30 -7.55 10.41
CA ARG A 447 21.59 -6.30 10.69
C ARG A 447 22.56 -5.12 10.74
N VAL A 448 23.71 -5.33 11.39
CA VAL A 448 24.80 -4.35 11.44
C VAL A 448 25.38 -4.14 10.05
N PHE A 449 25.56 -5.21 9.28
CA PHE A 449 26.03 -5.10 7.90
C PHE A 449 25.05 -4.31 7.02
N ILE A 450 23.74 -4.57 7.11
CA ILE A 450 22.73 -3.80 6.36
C ILE A 450 22.79 -2.33 6.75
N ARG A 451 22.78 -2.00 8.05
CA ARG A 451 22.84 -0.61 8.52
C ARG A 451 24.12 0.11 8.08
N ASP A 452 25.28 -0.52 8.25
CA ASP A 452 26.57 0.17 8.11
C ASP A 452 27.14 0.11 6.68
N ASN A 453 26.79 -0.93 5.90
CA ASN A 453 27.37 -1.17 4.57
C ASN A 453 26.35 -1.07 3.43
N LEU A 454 25.05 -1.22 3.70
CA LEU A 454 23.98 -1.11 2.72
C LEU A 454 23.03 0.07 3.00
N ASP A 455 23.47 1.03 3.83
CA ASP A 455 22.70 2.22 4.21
C ASP A 455 21.31 1.93 4.81
N GLY A 456 21.18 0.79 5.50
CA GLY A 456 19.93 0.36 6.10
C GLY A 456 18.88 -0.16 5.12
N LYS A 457 19.24 -0.41 3.85
CA LYS A 457 18.32 -0.80 2.78
C LYS A 457 18.64 -2.17 2.21
N LEU A 458 17.62 -2.83 1.68
CA LEU A 458 17.75 -4.03 0.86
C LEU A 458 17.20 -3.73 -0.53
N SER A 459 17.90 -4.16 -1.59
CA SER A 459 17.53 -3.92 -2.98
C SER A 459 17.53 -5.20 -3.80
N THR A 460 16.61 -5.31 -4.76
CA THR A 460 16.52 -6.41 -5.74
C THR A 460 17.83 -6.58 -6.53
N GLN A 461 18.55 -5.49 -6.80
CA GLN A 461 19.84 -5.48 -7.48
C GLN A 461 20.98 -6.23 -6.73
N PHE A 462 20.78 -6.55 -5.46
CA PHE A 462 21.77 -7.35 -4.70
C PHE A 462 21.75 -8.83 -5.08
N PHE A 463 20.73 -9.27 -5.81
CA PHE A 463 20.48 -10.67 -6.12
C PHE A 463 20.71 -10.98 -7.60
N ASP A 464 20.99 -12.25 -7.91
CA ASP A 464 21.05 -12.71 -9.30
C ASP A 464 19.64 -12.74 -9.93
N ARG A 465 19.50 -13.17 -11.20
CA ARG A 465 18.22 -13.17 -11.93
C ARG A 465 17.09 -13.81 -11.11
N ARG A 466 17.34 -15.02 -10.59
CA ARG A 466 16.34 -15.78 -9.84
C ARG A 466 16.10 -15.21 -8.45
N GLY A 467 17.13 -14.71 -7.78
CA GLY A 467 16.99 -14.07 -6.48
C GLY A 467 16.28 -12.71 -6.57
N SER A 468 16.54 -11.93 -7.62
CA SER A 468 15.87 -10.64 -7.90
C SER A 468 14.41 -10.88 -8.23
N GLY A 469 14.12 -11.79 -9.17
CA GLY A 469 12.74 -12.11 -9.49
C GLY A 469 11.98 -12.74 -8.32
N PHE A 470 12.62 -13.57 -7.48
CA PHE A 470 11.98 -14.05 -6.25
C PHE A 470 11.74 -12.93 -5.23
N ALA A 471 12.68 -11.99 -5.13
CA ALA A 471 12.51 -10.80 -4.30
C ALA A 471 11.28 -10.01 -4.77
N GLN A 472 11.17 -9.71 -6.05
CA GLN A 472 10.00 -9.04 -6.65
C GLN A 472 8.71 -9.86 -6.44
N TRP A 473 8.76 -11.17 -6.64
CA TRP A 473 7.59 -12.04 -6.54
C TRP A 473 7.09 -12.23 -5.10
N TYR A 474 7.93 -12.16 -4.07
CA TYR A 474 7.55 -12.51 -2.69
C TYR A 474 7.80 -11.44 -1.63
N ALA A 475 8.91 -10.73 -1.74
CA ALA A 475 9.52 -10.01 -0.62
C ALA A 475 9.56 -8.49 -0.77
N GLN A 476 9.58 -8.01 -2.01
CA GLN A 476 9.37 -6.63 -2.35
C GLN A 476 7.87 -6.34 -2.24
N ASP A 477 7.55 -5.23 -1.60
CA ASP A 477 6.18 -4.74 -1.57
C ASP A 477 5.89 -4.16 -2.96
N ASN A 478 5.34 -4.99 -3.86
CA ASN A 478 4.94 -4.57 -5.21
C ASN A 478 3.42 -4.69 -5.46
N ARG A 479 2.91 -4.01 -6.50
CA ARG A 479 1.46 -3.97 -6.83
C ARG A 479 0.80 -5.31 -7.02
N SER A 480 1.53 -6.29 -7.55
CA SER A 480 0.97 -7.59 -7.90
C SER A 480 0.97 -8.55 -6.72
N ASN A 481 1.80 -8.29 -5.70
CA ASN A 481 1.91 -9.17 -4.55
C ASN A 481 2.22 -8.45 -3.23
N PRO A 482 1.34 -7.52 -2.81
CA PRO A 482 1.65 -6.63 -1.71
C PRO A 482 1.82 -7.40 -0.40
N TYR A 483 2.90 -7.08 0.32
CA TYR A 483 3.11 -7.45 1.71
C TYR A 483 3.18 -8.95 2.02
N ILE A 484 3.35 -9.87 1.05
CA ILE A 484 3.30 -11.31 1.37
C ILE A 484 4.40 -11.73 2.36
N TYR A 485 5.67 -11.41 2.09
CA TYR A 485 6.73 -11.78 3.03
C TYR A 485 6.57 -11.12 4.40
N ARG A 486 6.12 -9.85 4.42
CA ARG A 486 5.78 -9.11 5.64
C ARG A 486 4.71 -9.84 6.44
N ARG A 487 3.62 -10.25 5.78
CA ARG A 487 2.50 -11.00 6.35
C ARG A 487 2.92 -12.36 6.87
N ASP A 488 3.74 -13.12 6.13
CA ASP A 488 4.21 -14.41 6.61
C ASP A 488 5.10 -14.26 7.86
N CYS A 489 5.99 -13.25 7.89
CA CYS A 489 6.79 -12.91 9.08
C CYS A 489 5.89 -12.51 10.27
N ARG A 490 4.87 -11.69 10.03
CA ARG A 490 3.86 -11.28 11.02
C ARG A 490 3.14 -12.51 11.58
N ASN A 491 2.71 -13.42 10.71
CA ASN A 491 1.97 -14.63 11.08
C ASN A 491 2.81 -15.59 11.94
N ILE A 492 4.13 -15.65 11.73
CA ILE A 492 5.04 -16.37 12.65
C ILE A 492 4.92 -15.81 14.08
N VAL A 493 4.96 -14.49 14.23
CA VAL A 493 4.86 -13.83 15.54
C VAL A 493 3.47 -14.03 16.17
N LEU A 494 2.41 -13.86 15.38
CA LEU A 494 1.03 -14.06 15.84
C LEU A 494 0.79 -15.51 16.32
N ALA A 495 1.35 -16.50 15.62
CA ALA A 495 1.23 -17.90 16.00
C ALA A 495 1.89 -18.22 17.35
N GLU A 496 2.96 -17.50 17.70
CA GLU A 496 3.68 -17.63 18.97
C GLU A 496 3.09 -16.75 20.09
N SER A 497 2.28 -15.75 19.75
CA SER A 497 1.74 -14.72 20.67
C SER A 497 0.22 -14.79 20.85
N LYS A 498 -0.34 -16.00 20.96
CA LYS A 498 -1.80 -16.22 20.97
C LYS A 498 -2.56 -15.48 22.08
N ASP A 499 -1.91 -15.30 23.24
CA ASP A 499 -2.50 -14.65 24.41
C ASP A 499 -2.14 -13.14 24.52
N ARG A 500 -1.43 -12.59 23.53
CA ARG A 500 -1.04 -11.17 23.52
C ARG A 500 -2.26 -10.31 23.17
N VAL A 501 -2.52 -9.33 24.02
CA VAL A 501 -3.44 -8.22 23.73
C VAL A 501 -2.68 -7.18 22.90
N TRP A 502 -3.26 -6.77 21.78
CA TRP A 502 -2.72 -5.73 20.89
C TRP A 502 -3.46 -4.43 21.16
N ASN A 503 -2.74 -3.31 21.20
CA ASN A 503 -3.32 -2.00 21.47
C ASN A 503 -4.11 -1.46 20.27
N SER A 504 -3.78 -1.89 19.06
CA SER A 504 -4.46 -1.50 17.82
C SER A 504 -4.28 -2.53 16.69
N ILE A 505 -5.08 -2.40 15.62
CA ILE A 505 -4.88 -3.16 14.37
C ILE A 505 -3.51 -2.84 13.77
N ALA A 506 -3.09 -1.57 13.79
CA ALA A 506 -1.77 -1.15 13.32
C ALA A 506 -0.62 -1.81 14.09
N GLU A 507 -0.71 -1.96 15.42
CA GLU A 507 0.30 -2.70 16.20
C GLU A 507 0.32 -4.18 15.79
N LYS A 508 -0.87 -4.78 15.60
CA LYS A 508 -1.01 -6.18 15.20
C LYS A 508 -0.48 -6.42 13.79
N ASP A 509 -0.70 -5.49 12.87
CA ASP A 509 -0.12 -5.50 11.53
C ASP A 509 1.41 -5.38 11.59
N ALA A 510 1.91 -4.48 12.44
CA ALA A 510 3.34 -4.30 12.68
C ALA A 510 4.04 -5.46 13.42
N ALA A 511 3.33 -6.55 13.76
CA ALA A 511 3.89 -7.63 14.56
C ALA A 511 5.11 -8.33 13.91
N TYR A 512 5.31 -8.23 12.60
CA TYR A 512 6.54 -8.72 11.95
C TYR A 512 7.82 -8.06 12.49
N LEU A 513 7.73 -6.82 13.01
CA LEU A 513 8.85 -6.11 13.63
C LEU A 513 9.25 -6.69 14.99
N LEU A 514 8.37 -7.48 15.60
CA LEU A 514 8.63 -8.18 16.86
C LEU A 514 9.25 -9.57 16.64
N LEU A 515 9.51 -9.96 15.39
CA LEU A 515 10.14 -11.23 15.07
C LEU A 515 11.62 -11.19 15.52
N PRO A 516 12.02 -11.95 16.57
CA PRO A 516 13.31 -11.72 17.19
C PRO A 516 14.44 -12.29 16.35
N TYR A 517 15.60 -11.62 16.32
CA TYR A 517 16.77 -12.07 15.56
C TYR A 517 17.52 -13.22 16.25
N THR A 518 16.88 -14.38 16.32
CA THR A 518 17.43 -15.61 16.92
C THR A 518 17.68 -16.69 15.89
N GLU A 519 18.44 -17.71 16.27
CA GLU A 519 18.64 -18.88 15.40
C GLU A 519 17.34 -19.62 15.10
N LYS A 520 16.42 -19.71 16.07
CA LYS A 520 15.12 -20.35 15.89
C LYS A 520 14.29 -19.60 14.84
N SER A 521 14.19 -18.28 14.98
CA SER A 521 13.49 -17.43 14.01
C SER A 521 14.12 -17.53 12.62
N ARG A 522 15.45 -17.47 12.54
CA ARG A 522 16.19 -17.61 11.29
C ARG A 522 15.87 -18.93 10.59
N GLN A 523 15.94 -20.06 11.30
CA GLN A 523 15.62 -21.37 10.71
C GLN A 523 14.17 -21.44 10.23
N ARG A 524 13.24 -20.84 10.97
CA ARG A 524 11.83 -20.81 10.60
C ARG A 524 11.58 -19.98 9.34
N VAL A 525 12.19 -18.81 9.25
CA VAL A 525 12.09 -17.93 8.08
C VAL A 525 12.83 -18.54 6.87
N GLU A 526 14.00 -19.15 7.06
CA GLU A 526 14.73 -19.84 5.99
C GLU A 526 13.93 -21.01 5.41
N GLN A 527 13.25 -21.80 6.25
CA GLN A 527 12.36 -22.85 5.77
C GLN A 527 11.21 -22.27 4.93
N LEU A 528 10.58 -21.21 5.41
CA LEU A 528 9.52 -20.52 4.69
C LEU A 528 10.01 -19.98 3.33
N LEU A 529 11.19 -19.36 3.31
CA LEU A 529 11.80 -18.86 2.07
C LEU A 529 12.13 -20.00 1.10
N ASP A 530 12.66 -21.13 1.57
CA ASP A 530 12.89 -22.32 0.72
C ASP A 530 11.56 -22.85 0.12
N GLU A 531 10.48 -22.90 0.91
CA GLU A 531 9.15 -23.33 0.44
C GLU A 531 8.55 -22.38 -0.61
N ARG A 532 8.66 -21.07 -0.38
CA ARG A 532 8.15 -20.03 -1.28
C ARG A 532 8.98 -19.89 -2.55
N TYR A 533 10.29 -20.02 -2.45
CA TYR A 533 11.19 -20.01 -3.60
C TYR A 533 10.91 -21.20 -4.53
N GLN A 534 10.60 -22.37 -3.97
CA GLN A 534 10.21 -23.52 -4.79
C GLN A 534 8.88 -23.27 -5.53
N GLN A 535 7.89 -22.65 -4.88
CA GLN A 535 6.62 -22.26 -5.52
C GLN A 535 6.86 -21.28 -6.66
N TYR A 536 7.70 -20.27 -6.43
CA TYR A 536 8.11 -19.30 -7.45
C TYR A 536 8.79 -19.98 -8.64
N LEU A 537 9.75 -20.88 -8.39
CA LEU A 537 10.42 -21.58 -9.48
C LEU A 537 9.45 -22.45 -10.30
N GLU A 538 8.45 -23.05 -9.67
CA GLU A 538 7.42 -23.84 -10.35
C GLU A 538 6.43 -22.98 -11.14
N ALA A 539 6.14 -21.76 -10.67
CA ALA A 539 5.23 -20.82 -11.33
C ALA A 539 5.90 -20.08 -12.50
N GLU A 540 7.10 -19.56 -12.28
CA GLU A 540 7.76 -18.59 -13.18
C GLU A 540 8.95 -19.20 -13.96
N PHE A 541 9.56 -20.29 -13.48
CA PHE A 541 10.82 -20.85 -14.04
C PHE A 541 10.74 -22.34 -14.42
N ALA A 542 9.55 -22.96 -14.42
CA ALA A 542 9.42 -24.40 -14.70
C ALA A 542 9.98 -24.77 -16.08
N ASP A 543 9.90 -23.83 -17.03
CA ASP A 543 10.46 -23.91 -18.38
C ASP A 543 10.99 -22.53 -18.84
N ASP A 544 11.86 -21.86 -18.06
CA ASP A 544 12.42 -20.52 -18.40
C ASP A 544 13.04 -20.56 -19.82
N PRO A 545 12.36 -20.00 -20.84
CA PRO A 545 12.81 -20.10 -22.23
C PRO A 545 13.89 -19.07 -22.56
N GLU A 546 14.06 -18.08 -21.68
CA GLU A 546 14.94 -16.94 -21.88
C GLU A 546 16.34 -17.20 -21.31
N GLU A 547 16.48 -17.89 -20.17
CA GLU A 547 17.81 -18.24 -19.65
C GLU A 547 18.46 -19.36 -20.49
N ARG A 548 19.54 -19.02 -21.19
CA ARG A 548 20.20 -19.92 -22.14
C ARG A 548 21.68 -20.13 -21.83
N VAL A 549 22.19 -21.30 -22.25
CA VAL A 549 23.61 -21.68 -22.09
C VAL A 549 24.29 -21.65 -23.44
N ALA A 550 25.38 -20.87 -23.56
CA ALA A 550 26.10 -20.71 -24.81
C ALA A 550 26.99 -21.93 -25.12
N ARG A 551 26.57 -22.76 -26.07
CA ARG A 551 27.30 -23.98 -26.46
C ARG A 551 28.59 -23.69 -27.23
N ALA A 552 28.63 -22.60 -27.98
CA ALA A 552 29.82 -22.22 -28.76
C ALA A 552 31.03 -21.81 -27.88
N ALA A 553 30.83 -21.64 -26.57
CA ALA A 553 31.86 -21.30 -25.60
C ALA A 553 32.44 -22.51 -24.82
N GLU A 554 31.91 -23.72 -25.02
CA GLU A 554 32.27 -24.91 -24.23
C GLU A 554 33.77 -25.27 -24.33
N GLY A 555 34.41 -25.55 -23.19
CA GLY A 555 35.82 -25.93 -23.11
C GLY A 555 36.84 -24.79 -23.24
N LYS A 556 36.40 -23.53 -23.38
CA LYS A 556 37.27 -22.34 -23.43
C LYS A 556 37.52 -21.77 -22.01
N PRO A 557 38.73 -21.26 -21.69
CA PRO A 557 39.02 -20.67 -20.38
C PRO A 557 38.21 -19.38 -20.15
N ALA A 558 37.96 -19.02 -18.89
CA ALA A 558 37.18 -17.84 -18.53
C ALA A 558 37.82 -16.54 -19.07
N VAL A 559 37.01 -15.68 -19.69
CA VAL A 559 37.42 -14.39 -20.24
C VAL A 559 36.44 -13.32 -19.77
N ILE A 560 36.93 -12.44 -18.89
CA ILE A 560 36.81 -10.97 -18.73
C ILE A 560 37.52 -10.76 -17.38
N PRO A 561 38.81 -10.42 -17.35
CA PRO A 561 39.53 -10.23 -16.09
C PRO A 561 38.85 -9.13 -15.27
N ASP A 562 38.61 -9.39 -13.98
CA ASP A 562 38.13 -8.40 -13.02
C ASP A 562 36.77 -7.74 -13.33
N TRP A 563 35.86 -8.43 -14.05
CA TRP A 563 34.48 -7.95 -14.25
C TRP A 563 33.68 -7.97 -12.96
N ASP A 564 33.28 -6.79 -12.50
CA ASP A 564 32.42 -6.59 -11.33
C ASP A 564 30.98 -6.16 -11.69
N GLY A 565 30.65 -6.13 -12.99
CA GLY A 565 29.30 -5.82 -13.48
C GLY A 565 28.35 -7.02 -13.46
N PRO A 566 27.09 -6.82 -13.89
CA PRO A 566 26.10 -7.89 -14.05
C PRO A 566 26.56 -8.95 -15.06
N LEU A 567 26.10 -10.19 -14.91
CA LEU A 567 26.62 -11.33 -15.70
C LEU A 567 25.75 -11.74 -16.87
N PHE A 568 24.50 -11.29 -16.96
CA PHE A 568 23.62 -11.68 -18.05
C PHE A 568 23.54 -10.58 -19.11
N CYS A 569 23.56 -10.97 -20.38
CA CYS A 569 23.31 -10.11 -21.54
C CYS A 569 22.32 -10.79 -22.46
N TYR A 570 21.54 -10.02 -23.21
CA TYR A 570 20.70 -10.56 -24.26
C TYR A 570 21.56 -10.92 -25.48
N ALA A 571 21.32 -12.06 -26.12
CA ALA A 571 22.02 -12.41 -27.35
C ALA A 571 21.20 -13.38 -28.22
N SER A 572 21.49 -13.37 -29.52
CA SER A 572 20.92 -14.34 -30.45
C SER A 572 21.63 -15.70 -30.39
N ASP A 573 20.89 -16.76 -30.72
CA ASP A 573 21.41 -18.11 -30.89
C ASP A 573 22.51 -18.18 -31.97
N ARG A 574 22.47 -17.28 -32.98
CA ARG A 574 23.55 -17.15 -33.97
C ARG A 574 24.89 -16.89 -33.31
N VAL A 575 24.92 -15.98 -32.34
CA VAL A 575 26.13 -15.70 -31.58
C VAL A 575 26.40 -16.86 -30.62
N ALA A 576 25.46 -17.15 -29.72
CA ALA A 576 25.71 -17.99 -28.54
C ALA A 576 25.75 -19.51 -28.82
N GLN A 577 24.97 -19.99 -29.79
CA GLN A 577 24.87 -21.41 -30.16
C GLN A 577 25.72 -21.74 -31.39
N ASP A 578 25.65 -20.92 -32.45
CA ASP A 578 26.38 -21.17 -33.71
C ASP A 578 27.82 -20.63 -33.69
N GLY A 579 28.13 -19.72 -32.76
CA GLY A 579 29.46 -19.13 -32.62
C GLY A 579 29.77 -18.05 -33.65
N CYS A 580 28.75 -17.42 -34.23
CA CYS A 580 28.95 -16.28 -35.13
C CYS A 580 29.57 -15.09 -34.39
N LYS A 581 30.35 -14.30 -35.13
CA LYS A 581 30.94 -13.05 -34.64
C LYS A 581 29.83 -12.01 -34.45
N VAL A 582 29.92 -11.24 -33.37
CA VAL A 582 28.99 -10.14 -33.10
C VAL A 582 29.21 -9.05 -34.15
N GLN A 583 28.16 -8.66 -34.85
CA GLN A 583 28.20 -7.55 -35.81
C GLN A 583 27.43 -6.34 -35.30
N ILE A 584 26.41 -6.54 -34.46
CA ILE A 584 25.61 -5.47 -33.88
C ILE A 584 25.61 -5.66 -32.37
N MET A 585 25.82 -4.57 -31.63
CA MET A 585 25.65 -4.56 -30.18
C MET A 585 24.96 -3.29 -29.72
N ASP A 586 23.94 -3.47 -28.89
CA ASP A 586 23.15 -2.39 -28.28
C ASP A 586 23.37 -2.38 -26.77
N ARG A 587 23.53 -1.19 -26.21
CA ARG A 587 23.60 -0.96 -24.77
C ARG A 587 22.27 -0.38 -24.29
N LEU A 588 21.32 -1.25 -23.98
CA LEU A 588 19.99 -0.90 -23.49
C LEU A 588 20.02 -0.63 -22.00
N PHE A 589 19.11 0.22 -21.52
CA PHE A 589 18.93 0.49 -20.11
C PHE A 589 18.06 -0.63 -19.53
N PRO A 590 18.58 -1.50 -18.63
CA PRO A 590 17.76 -2.51 -17.97
C PRO A 590 16.67 -1.86 -17.13
N GLU A 591 15.63 -2.63 -16.83
CA GLU A 591 14.71 -2.27 -15.75
C GLU A 591 15.47 -2.03 -14.45
N ARG A 592 14.96 -1.12 -13.63
CA ARG A 592 15.69 -0.60 -12.47
C ARG A 592 16.00 -1.71 -11.47
N GLU A 593 15.10 -2.67 -11.32
CA GLU A 593 15.17 -3.83 -10.45
C GLU A 593 16.23 -4.84 -10.90
N ASP A 594 16.47 -4.90 -12.22
CA ASP A 594 17.25 -5.95 -12.85
C ASP A 594 18.71 -5.56 -13.11
N MET A 595 19.05 -4.29 -12.93
CA MET A 595 20.42 -3.77 -13.06
C MET A 595 21.49 -4.49 -12.22
N GLY A 596 21.09 -5.29 -11.22
CA GLY A 596 22.00 -6.14 -10.46
C GLY A 596 22.53 -7.33 -11.24
N TRP A 597 21.68 -7.94 -12.07
CA TRP A 597 21.96 -9.21 -12.75
C TRP A 597 21.98 -9.08 -14.27
N GLU A 598 21.21 -8.16 -14.83
CA GLU A 598 21.17 -7.84 -16.24
C GLU A 598 22.16 -6.72 -16.58
N SER A 599 23.00 -6.97 -17.59
CA SER A 599 24.00 -6.00 -18.00
C SER A 599 23.43 -4.93 -18.91
N GLY A 600 22.30 -5.15 -19.59
CA GLY A 600 21.79 -4.26 -20.64
C GLY A 600 22.57 -4.34 -21.96
N TRP A 601 23.50 -5.28 -22.10
CA TRP A 601 24.09 -5.59 -23.41
C TRP A 601 23.16 -6.50 -24.20
N ALA A 602 22.93 -6.16 -25.47
CA ALA A 602 22.33 -7.04 -26.47
C ALA A 602 23.32 -7.29 -27.61
N PHE A 603 23.47 -8.55 -28.05
CA PHE A 603 24.46 -8.95 -29.07
C PHE A 603 23.86 -9.78 -30.21
N TYR A 604 24.12 -9.34 -31.44
CA TYR A 604 23.57 -9.95 -32.67
C TYR A 604 24.65 -10.17 -33.73
N SER A 605 24.45 -11.15 -34.61
CA SER A 605 25.27 -11.41 -35.79
C SER A 605 24.87 -10.57 -37.00
N GLY A 606 23.71 -9.90 -36.96
CA GLY A 606 23.22 -9.01 -38.02
C GLY A 606 22.60 -9.73 -39.22
N ASP A 607 22.51 -11.06 -39.17
CA ASP A 607 21.88 -11.92 -40.18
C ASP A 607 20.67 -12.69 -39.62
N GLU A 608 20.17 -12.33 -38.43
CA GLU A 608 19.05 -13.00 -37.77
C GLU A 608 17.80 -13.05 -38.66
N GLY A 609 17.40 -11.93 -39.25
CA GLY A 609 16.22 -11.87 -40.14
C GLY A 609 16.36 -12.74 -41.39
N ASP A 610 17.56 -12.86 -41.93
CA ASP A 610 17.84 -13.72 -43.09
C ASP A 610 17.75 -15.22 -42.75
N VAL A 611 18.05 -15.59 -41.50
CA VAL A 611 18.12 -16.98 -41.04
C VAL A 611 16.80 -17.45 -40.41
N TYR A 612 16.16 -16.59 -39.61
CA TYR A 612 14.98 -16.92 -38.82
C TYR A 612 13.67 -16.37 -39.43
N GLY A 613 13.74 -15.43 -40.38
CA GLY A 613 12.58 -14.75 -40.94
C GLY A 613 12.28 -13.42 -40.23
N GLU A 614 11.22 -12.73 -40.64
CA GLU A 614 10.78 -11.44 -40.08
C GLU A 614 9.57 -11.61 -39.13
N GLY A 615 9.46 -10.76 -38.10
CA GLY A 615 8.34 -10.70 -37.14
C GLY A 615 8.71 -11.11 -35.71
N ASP A 616 7.98 -10.63 -34.70
CA ASP A 616 8.41 -10.73 -33.28
C ASP A 616 8.54 -12.17 -32.74
N GLU A 617 7.82 -13.15 -33.33
CA GLU A 617 7.93 -14.57 -32.98
C GLU A 617 9.37 -15.15 -33.09
N TYR A 618 10.27 -14.51 -33.86
CA TYR A 618 11.67 -14.96 -33.92
C TYR A 618 12.46 -14.58 -32.66
N TYR A 619 12.22 -13.40 -32.06
CA TYR A 619 13.01 -12.93 -30.93
C TYR A 619 12.78 -13.82 -29.71
N GLU A 620 11.55 -14.23 -29.48
CA GLU A 620 11.17 -15.11 -28.36
C GLU A 620 11.78 -16.51 -28.48
N SER A 621 11.92 -17.02 -29.71
CA SER A 621 12.37 -18.40 -29.97
C SER A 621 13.88 -18.52 -30.16
N HIS A 622 14.57 -17.47 -30.61
CA HIS A 622 15.98 -17.51 -31.02
C HIS A 622 16.89 -16.51 -30.30
N CYS A 623 16.38 -15.74 -29.36
CA CYS A 623 17.18 -14.88 -28.48
C CYS A 623 16.87 -15.21 -27.01
N GLY A 624 17.76 -14.74 -26.12
CA GLY A 624 17.59 -14.92 -24.67
C GLY A 624 18.77 -14.36 -23.89
N PHE A 625 18.72 -14.54 -22.57
CA PHE A 625 19.77 -14.15 -21.65
C PHE A 625 20.87 -15.21 -21.56
N TYR A 626 22.09 -14.77 -21.85
CA TYR A 626 23.30 -15.56 -21.79
C TYR A 626 24.30 -14.97 -20.81
N ASP A 627 25.20 -15.80 -20.29
CA ASP A 627 26.34 -15.30 -19.52
C ASP A 627 27.28 -14.50 -20.45
N ILE A 628 27.49 -13.22 -20.13
CA ILE A 628 28.30 -12.31 -20.94
C ILE A 628 29.74 -12.80 -21.10
N ARG A 629 30.25 -13.58 -20.14
CA ARG A 629 31.60 -14.17 -20.22
C ARG A 629 31.65 -15.27 -21.28
N ASP A 630 30.53 -15.94 -21.56
CA ASP A 630 30.44 -16.88 -22.68
C ASP A 630 30.43 -16.14 -24.02
N ILE A 631 29.69 -15.03 -24.12
CA ILE A 631 29.65 -14.22 -25.34
C ILE A 631 31.03 -13.61 -25.64
N CYS A 632 31.72 -13.07 -24.65
CA CYS A 632 33.11 -12.62 -24.81
C CYS A 632 34.10 -13.74 -25.14
N ARG A 633 33.79 -15.00 -24.80
CA ARG A 633 34.59 -16.17 -25.22
C ARG A 633 34.36 -16.53 -26.68
N ILE A 634 33.19 -16.23 -27.22
CA ILE A 634 32.86 -16.43 -28.63
C ILE A 634 33.49 -15.31 -29.46
N ASP A 635 33.33 -14.06 -28.99
CA ASP A 635 33.89 -12.89 -29.65
C ASP A 635 34.66 -11.98 -28.68
N PRO A 636 35.99 -12.16 -28.54
CA PRO A 636 36.80 -11.34 -27.64
C PRO A 636 36.92 -9.86 -28.07
N ASP A 637 36.55 -9.52 -29.31
CA ASP A 637 36.71 -8.18 -29.86
C ASP A 637 35.73 -7.17 -29.21
N ILE A 638 34.69 -7.64 -28.51
CA ILE A 638 33.73 -6.80 -27.77
C ILE A 638 34.22 -6.38 -26.38
N ILE A 639 35.21 -7.08 -25.79
CA ILE A 639 35.65 -6.85 -24.40
C ILE A 639 36.03 -5.39 -24.13
N PRO A 640 36.80 -4.70 -25.02
CA PRO A 640 37.16 -3.30 -24.80
C PRO A 640 35.97 -2.34 -24.83
N LEU A 641 34.82 -2.77 -25.36
CA LEU A 641 33.63 -1.95 -25.57
C LEU A 641 32.60 -2.09 -24.45
N LEU A 642 32.77 -3.04 -23.53
CA LEU A 642 31.77 -3.34 -22.48
C LEU A 642 31.50 -2.18 -21.51
N ASN A 643 32.37 -1.16 -21.48
CA ASN A 643 32.24 0.03 -20.64
C ASN A 643 31.59 1.23 -21.35
N LEU A 644 31.09 1.06 -22.58
CA LEU A 644 30.33 2.10 -23.27
C LEU A 644 29.03 2.44 -22.50
N PRO A 645 28.58 3.70 -22.57
CA PRO A 645 27.41 4.15 -21.82
C PRO A 645 26.11 3.54 -22.36
N TYR A 646 25.06 3.56 -21.52
CA TYR A 646 23.70 3.25 -21.97
C TYR A 646 23.24 4.16 -23.10
N GLY A 647 22.45 3.61 -24.01
CA GLY A 647 22.00 4.26 -25.25
C GLY A 647 22.96 4.09 -26.43
N THR A 648 24.15 3.52 -26.22
CA THR A 648 25.11 3.31 -27.32
C THR A 648 24.74 2.10 -28.18
N MET A 649 24.74 2.29 -29.49
CA MET A 649 24.68 1.23 -30.50
C MET A 649 25.98 1.21 -31.29
N GLN A 650 26.58 0.02 -31.46
CA GLN A 650 27.77 -0.17 -32.29
C GLN A 650 27.51 -1.22 -33.36
N MET A 651 27.98 -0.95 -34.58
CA MET A 651 28.01 -1.90 -35.67
C MET A 651 29.44 -2.13 -36.14
N ARG A 652 29.76 -3.39 -36.47
CA ARG A 652 31.04 -3.78 -37.02
C ARG A 652 31.01 -3.59 -38.54
N GLY A 653 31.92 -2.77 -39.07
CA GLY A 653 32.05 -2.56 -40.51
C GLY A 653 32.76 -3.70 -41.22
N GLU A 654 32.77 -3.64 -42.56
CA GLU A 654 33.46 -4.62 -43.41
C GLU A 654 34.98 -4.68 -43.16
N ASP A 655 35.57 -3.61 -42.62
CA ASP A 655 36.98 -3.54 -42.24
C ASP A 655 37.27 -4.19 -40.86
N GLY A 656 36.23 -4.67 -40.16
CA GLY A 656 36.30 -5.26 -38.84
C GLY A 656 36.38 -4.25 -37.69
N ALA A 657 36.32 -2.94 -37.98
CA ALA A 657 36.27 -1.89 -36.97
C ALA A 657 34.84 -1.65 -36.47
N TRP A 658 34.72 -1.09 -35.27
CA TRP A 658 33.44 -0.73 -34.65
C TRP A 658 33.10 0.73 -34.91
N TYR A 659 31.85 0.97 -35.29
CA TYR A 659 31.30 2.28 -35.57
C TYR A 659 30.04 2.51 -34.74
N GLU A 660 29.96 3.68 -34.12
CA GLU A 660 28.75 4.11 -33.44
C GLU A 660 27.67 4.44 -34.47
N VAL A 661 26.47 3.90 -34.26
CA VAL A 661 25.30 4.21 -35.08
C VAL A 661 24.50 5.27 -34.36
N ILE A 662 24.28 6.40 -35.03
CA ILE A 662 23.36 7.44 -34.57
C ILE A 662 21.98 7.06 -35.12
N ARG A 663 21.05 6.72 -34.24
CA ARG A 663 19.64 6.60 -34.62
C ARG A 663 19.13 8.03 -34.88
N ASP A 664 18.78 8.33 -36.12
CA ASP A 664 18.04 9.57 -36.41
C ASP A 664 16.62 9.37 -35.89
N ASP A 665 16.27 10.00 -34.78
CA ASP A 665 14.91 10.05 -34.22
C ASP A 665 13.97 10.90 -35.12
N GLU A 666 13.80 10.54 -36.39
CA GLU A 666 12.69 10.98 -37.22
C GLU A 666 11.68 9.82 -37.31
N GLY A 667 10.56 9.96 -36.60
CA GLY A 667 9.75 8.86 -36.08
C GLY A 667 8.85 8.11 -37.07
N GLU A 668 8.33 6.99 -36.56
CA GLU A 668 7.19 6.22 -37.09
C GLU A 668 6.48 5.58 -35.89
N GLU A 669 5.55 6.33 -35.26
CA GLU A 669 4.46 5.74 -34.48
C GLU A 669 3.51 5.08 -35.49
N GLU A 670 3.54 3.75 -35.59
CA GLU A 670 2.45 3.02 -36.24
C GLU A 670 1.28 2.89 -35.25
N THR A 671 0.13 3.33 -35.76
CA THR A 671 -1.22 3.52 -35.21
C THR A 671 -1.82 2.38 -34.41
#